data_AF-A0A851IA37-F1
#
_entry.id   AF-A0A851IA37-F1
#
_cell.length_a   1.000
_cell.length_b   1.000
_cell.length_c   1.000
_cell.angle_alpha   90.00
_cell.angle_beta   90.00
_cell.angle_gamma   90.00
#
_symmetry.space_group_name_H-M   'P 1'
#
loop_
_entity.id
_entity.type
_entity.pdbx_description
1 polymer ?
#
loop_
_entity_poly.entity_id
_entity_poly.type
_entity_poly.pdbx_seq_one_letter_code
_entity_poly.pdbx_strand_id
1 'polypeptide(L)'
;MPRRASISIFFSLIFAMIAALILTITESARSFSQRFYMQVALDSAMESLFSQYHRTLWERYRILGLEYREDGDLMDELHGFLLPYLDCKDLFPVRLEREDLLFDGHSLLSEGNAMEEEILEYMQFGLVESAIRFAEQECMATDLPGELRQLCCHAGESEPMETVQRAYQVDSRSLQAIEDALLEISKLCKEEQSVHESAQRCLSAEDADGFYRAAEKLQELWKKHRDAVRKFQKAADRLSEQVAGLRQRYEAEKISLGEESAELAEAEIREYESYISEKGILREEIGGMSAQAEGLSADTDGLVQEVRELEAWAEEALSELDEEDEGEEEIYEAVHRFYSSAERRWSALSLLRYEAEASVIHAETKRSLDNVRELWEGKLLERLFPSGAAMPSREAVFTEDATLRAVSAASPLDIAVLGEYSLRYFGLFHPAPSSGPLPPSDSAQPLPPSGSTQLEAEYLLSGKDNDYENLSEVVRRLVLLRELMNLLFLYQTPTKRAAARGFVTTMLCVTANPILISVLTFFVLGVWAYGQALLDVQMLLENGRVPFLHTEESFRLSLEELLWMGKEKSLPPSGGTWQGLSYQDYLRIFLFGEGLRGQDLVLHRMQIAMQRNLRKVGEDASRRFGFSHCLYGVSATADLSSRHILAEQRIVALLRGKNDEQSYSFALRSSYRYKNDTM
;
A
#
# COMPACT_ATOMS: atom_id res chain seq x y z
N MET A 1 -82.75 -61.09 -46.59
CA MET A 1 -81.79 -61.43 -45.52
C MET A 1 -80.37 -61.51 -46.09
N PRO A 2 -79.47 -60.54 -45.82
CA PRO A 2 -78.04 -60.75 -45.97
C PRO A 2 -77.36 -60.49 -44.60
N ARG A 3 -77.11 -61.53 -43.81
CA ARG A 3 -76.37 -61.45 -42.53
C ARG A 3 -75.22 -62.46 -42.44
N ARG A 4 -74.76 -63.03 -43.57
CA ARG A 4 -73.78 -64.12 -43.56
C ARG A 4 -72.32 -63.71 -43.84
N ALA A 5 -72.04 -62.44 -44.17
CA ALA A 5 -70.67 -61.93 -44.34
C ALA A 5 -70.33 -60.71 -43.46
N SER A 6 -71.31 -60.13 -42.76
CA SER A 6 -71.11 -58.90 -41.95
C SER A 6 -70.18 -59.12 -40.76
N ILE A 7 -70.17 -60.33 -40.18
CA ILE A 7 -69.34 -60.67 -39.02
C ILE A 7 -67.86 -60.75 -39.44
N SER A 8 -67.55 -61.39 -40.56
CA SER A 8 -66.17 -61.47 -41.08
C SER A 8 -65.61 -60.12 -41.50
N ILE A 9 -66.43 -59.27 -42.13
CA ILE A 9 -66.03 -57.89 -42.48
C ILE A 9 -65.75 -57.08 -41.20
N PHE A 10 -66.62 -57.17 -40.20
CA PHE A 10 -66.44 -56.48 -38.93
C PHE A 10 -65.18 -56.95 -38.17
N PHE A 11 -64.94 -58.27 -38.09
CA PHE A 11 -63.70 -58.79 -37.51
C PHE A 11 -62.45 -58.38 -38.29
N SER A 12 -62.51 -58.33 -39.63
CA SER A 12 -61.39 -57.85 -40.45
C SER A 12 -61.09 -56.37 -40.22
N LEU A 13 -62.12 -55.54 -40.01
CA LEU A 13 -61.97 -54.11 -39.68
C LEU A 13 -61.40 -53.91 -38.26
N ILE A 14 -61.88 -54.67 -37.27
CA ILE A 14 -61.32 -54.65 -35.92
C ILE A 14 -59.85 -55.08 -35.94
N PHE A 15 -59.54 -56.18 -36.64
CA PHE A 15 -58.17 -56.66 -36.76
C PHE A 15 -57.27 -55.61 -37.44
N ALA A 16 -57.73 -54.99 -38.53
CA ALA A 16 -57.00 -53.91 -39.19
C ALA A 16 -56.78 -52.70 -38.27
N MET A 17 -57.78 -52.34 -37.45
CA MET A 17 -57.69 -51.22 -36.51
C MET A 17 -56.73 -51.53 -35.35
N ILE A 18 -56.77 -52.74 -34.80
CA ILE A 18 -55.82 -53.18 -33.76
C ILE A 18 -54.39 -53.25 -34.34
N ALA A 19 -54.22 -53.78 -35.55
CA ALA A 19 -52.92 -53.83 -36.22
C ALA A 19 -52.38 -52.42 -36.49
N ALA A 20 -53.22 -51.50 -36.98
CA ALA A 20 -52.84 -50.09 -37.16
C ALA A 20 -52.45 -49.45 -35.83
N LEU A 21 -53.20 -49.68 -34.75
CA LEU A 21 -52.88 -49.16 -33.43
C LEU A 21 -51.51 -49.67 -32.93
N ILE A 22 -51.27 -50.98 -33.02
CA ILE A 22 -49.98 -51.58 -32.63
C ILE A 22 -48.84 -50.97 -33.45
N LEU A 23 -48.97 -50.87 -34.77
CA LEU A 23 -47.96 -50.28 -35.64
C LEU A 23 -47.69 -48.81 -35.31
N THR A 24 -48.74 -48.02 -35.02
CA THR A 24 -48.56 -46.62 -34.61
C THR A 24 -47.85 -46.50 -33.27
N ILE A 25 -48.18 -47.34 -32.28
CA ILE A 25 -47.52 -47.34 -30.96
C ILE A 25 -46.05 -47.75 -31.12
N THR A 26 -45.75 -48.78 -31.92
CA THR A 26 -44.38 -49.21 -32.18
C THR A 26 -43.57 -48.14 -32.92
N GLU A 27 -44.14 -47.49 -33.94
CA GLU A 27 -43.47 -46.39 -34.65
C GLU A 27 -43.24 -45.17 -33.74
N SER A 28 -44.17 -44.90 -32.82
CA SER A 28 -44.06 -43.82 -31.84
C SER A 28 -42.97 -44.12 -30.81
N ALA A 29 -42.95 -45.35 -30.27
CA ALA A 29 -41.91 -45.83 -29.36
C ALA A 29 -40.53 -45.78 -30.03
N ARG A 30 -40.42 -46.23 -31.29
CA ARG A 30 -39.19 -46.16 -32.07
C ARG A 30 -38.71 -44.73 -32.30
N SER A 31 -39.61 -43.83 -32.68
CA SER A 31 -39.27 -42.41 -32.92
C SER A 31 -38.78 -41.73 -31.64
N PHE A 32 -39.39 -42.06 -30.50
CA PHE A 32 -38.94 -41.59 -29.19
C PHE A 32 -37.57 -42.17 -28.83
N SER A 33 -37.37 -43.49 -28.97
CA SER A 33 -36.08 -44.14 -28.72
C SER A 33 -34.97 -43.61 -29.64
N GLN A 34 -35.28 -43.28 -30.89
CA GLN A 34 -34.35 -42.70 -31.84
C GLN A 34 -33.90 -41.31 -31.41
N ARG A 35 -34.84 -40.45 -31.00
CA ARG A 35 -34.51 -39.11 -30.47
C ARG A 35 -33.64 -39.20 -29.23
N PHE A 36 -33.99 -40.08 -28.30
CA PHE A 36 -33.20 -40.30 -27.08
C PHE A 36 -31.80 -40.82 -27.41
N TYR A 37 -31.69 -41.81 -28.31
CA TYR A 37 -30.41 -42.36 -28.75
C TYR A 37 -29.52 -41.28 -29.37
N MET A 38 -30.08 -40.46 -30.28
CA MET A 38 -29.32 -39.39 -30.94
C MET A 38 -28.99 -38.24 -30.00
N GLN A 39 -29.83 -37.95 -29.00
CA GLN A 39 -29.50 -36.97 -27.96
C GLN A 39 -28.29 -37.44 -27.16
N VAL A 40 -28.29 -38.70 -26.69
CA VAL A 40 -27.14 -39.27 -25.95
C VAL A 40 -25.89 -39.31 -26.81
N ALA A 41 -26.02 -39.63 -28.11
CA ALA A 41 -24.91 -39.60 -29.05
C ALA A 41 -24.34 -38.18 -29.21
N LEU A 42 -25.19 -37.17 -29.35
CA LEU A 42 -24.79 -35.77 -29.44
C LEU A 42 -24.10 -35.29 -28.16
N ASP A 43 -24.66 -35.60 -26.98
CA ASP A 43 -24.05 -35.24 -25.71
C ASP A 43 -22.68 -35.94 -25.52
N SER A 44 -22.56 -37.22 -25.91
CA SER A 44 -21.29 -37.96 -25.85
C SER A 44 -20.25 -37.43 -26.85
N ALA A 45 -20.70 -37.00 -28.03
CA ALA A 45 -19.83 -36.40 -29.04
C ALA A 45 -19.35 -35.01 -28.59
N MET A 46 -20.20 -34.24 -27.91
CA MET A 46 -19.83 -32.97 -27.29
C MET A 46 -18.80 -33.14 -26.17
N GLU A 47 -18.96 -34.13 -25.29
CA GLU A 47 -17.93 -34.48 -24.30
C GLU A 47 -16.60 -34.88 -24.96
N SER A 48 -16.67 -35.64 -26.05
CA SER A 48 -15.49 -36.05 -26.82
C SER A 48 -14.79 -34.86 -27.47
N LEU A 49 -15.54 -33.87 -27.98
CA LEU A 49 -15.00 -32.61 -28.49
C LEU A 49 -14.23 -31.85 -27.39
N PHE A 50 -14.82 -31.70 -26.21
CA PHE A 50 -14.18 -30.98 -25.10
C PHE A 50 -13.04 -31.75 -24.43
N SER A 51 -12.92 -33.06 -24.66
CA SER A 51 -11.74 -33.84 -24.27
C SER A 51 -10.45 -33.39 -24.97
N GLN A 52 -10.57 -32.64 -26.07
CA GLN A 52 -9.45 -32.08 -26.83
C GLN A 52 -8.91 -30.75 -26.26
N TYR A 53 -9.04 -30.53 -24.95
CA TYR A 53 -8.54 -29.32 -24.28
C TYR A 53 -7.03 -29.07 -24.56
N HIS A 54 -6.63 -27.80 -24.48
CA HIS A 54 -5.26 -27.38 -24.71
C HIS A 54 -4.31 -27.89 -23.61
N ARG A 55 -3.54 -28.95 -23.91
CA ARG A 55 -2.70 -29.67 -22.95
C ARG A 55 -1.72 -28.77 -22.20
N THR A 56 -1.03 -27.87 -22.90
CA THR A 56 -0.03 -27.00 -22.26
C THR A 56 -0.67 -25.98 -21.31
N LEU A 57 -1.93 -25.58 -21.54
CA LEU A 57 -2.66 -24.70 -20.62
C LEU A 57 -2.99 -25.47 -19.33
N TRP A 58 -3.45 -26.71 -19.46
CA TRP A 58 -3.67 -27.60 -18.31
C TRP A 58 -2.39 -27.94 -17.55
N GLU A 59 -1.30 -28.28 -18.24
CA GLU A 59 -0.02 -28.66 -17.61
C GLU A 59 0.60 -27.49 -16.83
N ARG A 60 0.54 -26.28 -17.37
CA ARG A 60 1.18 -25.09 -16.81
C ARG A 60 0.33 -24.32 -15.82
N TYR A 61 -0.99 -24.32 -16.01
CA TYR A 61 -1.92 -23.45 -15.28
C TYR A 61 -3.13 -24.19 -14.71
N ARG A 62 -3.33 -25.48 -15.04
CA ARG A 62 -4.47 -26.28 -14.56
C ARG A 62 -5.84 -25.72 -14.93
N ILE A 63 -5.91 -25.06 -16.08
CA ILE A 63 -7.15 -24.52 -16.65
C ILE A 63 -7.53 -25.34 -17.87
N LEU A 64 -8.82 -25.67 -17.99
CA LEU A 64 -9.37 -26.33 -19.18
C LEU A 64 -9.89 -25.29 -20.17
N GLY A 65 -9.58 -25.53 -21.45
CA GLY A 65 -10.00 -24.67 -22.54
C GLY A 65 -9.74 -25.36 -23.88
N LEU A 66 -10.73 -25.37 -24.76
CA LEU A 66 -10.61 -25.92 -26.11
C LEU A 66 -10.24 -24.80 -27.08
N GLU A 67 -9.06 -24.87 -27.68
CA GLU A 67 -8.65 -23.88 -28.69
C GLU A 67 -9.36 -24.15 -30.03
N TYR A 68 -10.04 -23.15 -30.58
CA TYR A 68 -10.70 -23.22 -31.88
C TYR A 68 -10.48 -21.93 -32.67
N ARG A 69 -10.74 -21.95 -33.99
CA ARG A 69 -10.58 -20.76 -34.85
C ARG A 69 -11.88 -20.35 -35.49
N GLU A 70 -12.54 -21.33 -36.10
CA GLU A 70 -13.77 -21.15 -36.84
C GLU A 70 -14.73 -22.27 -36.45
N ASP A 71 -16.03 -21.95 -36.41
CA ASP A 71 -17.07 -22.93 -36.13
C ASP A 71 -17.05 -24.09 -37.13
N GLY A 72 -16.54 -23.85 -38.34
CA GLY A 72 -16.30 -24.90 -39.33
C GLY A 72 -15.45 -26.04 -38.79
N ASP A 73 -14.34 -25.73 -38.09
CA ASP A 73 -13.46 -26.74 -37.52
C ASP A 73 -14.20 -27.57 -36.45
N LEU A 74 -14.99 -26.90 -35.60
CA LEU A 74 -15.81 -27.56 -34.58
C LEU A 74 -16.89 -28.45 -35.19
N MET A 75 -17.50 -28.04 -36.30
CA MET A 75 -18.50 -28.83 -37.02
C MET A 75 -17.87 -30.11 -37.60
N ASP A 76 -16.67 -30.00 -38.18
CA ASP A 76 -15.94 -31.15 -38.74
C ASP A 76 -15.59 -32.16 -37.64
N GLU A 77 -15.08 -31.69 -36.51
CA GLU A 77 -14.73 -32.55 -35.37
C GLU A 77 -15.96 -33.19 -34.72
N LEU A 78 -17.01 -32.41 -34.45
CA LEU A 78 -18.26 -32.90 -33.86
C LEU A 78 -18.95 -33.92 -34.77
N HIS A 79 -18.99 -33.67 -36.08
CA HIS A 79 -19.50 -34.63 -37.07
C HIS A 79 -18.66 -35.91 -37.06
N GLY A 80 -17.34 -35.80 -37.01
CA GLY A 80 -16.41 -36.92 -36.88
C GLY A 80 -16.72 -37.82 -35.67
N PHE A 81 -17.04 -37.23 -34.51
CA PHE A 81 -17.44 -37.98 -33.32
C PHE A 81 -18.85 -38.58 -33.41
N LEU A 82 -19.74 -37.99 -34.22
CA LEU A 82 -21.10 -38.48 -34.45
C LEU A 82 -21.16 -39.63 -35.47
N LEU A 83 -20.22 -39.71 -36.42
CA LEU A 83 -20.19 -40.74 -37.47
C LEU A 83 -20.40 -42.19 -36.96
N PRO A 84 -19.74 -42.65 -35.87
CA PRO A 84 -19.94 -44.01 -35.35
C PRO A 84 -21.37 -44.30 -34.89
N TYR A 85 -22.13 -43.27 -34.49
CA TYR A 85 -23.52 -43.39 -34.03
C TYR A 85 -24.52 -43.41 -35.19
N LEU A 86 -24.14 -42.89 -36.36
CA LEU A 86 -24.96 -42.91 -37.58
C LEU A 86 -24.98 -44.30 -38.25
N ASP A 87 -23.99 -45.15 -37.96
CA ASP A 87 -23.83 -46.50 -38.52
C ASP A 87 -24.77 -47.57 -37.93
N CYS A 88 -25.73 -47.19 -37.07
CA CYS A 88 -26.72 -48.10 -36.48
C CYS A 88 -27.69 -48.68 -37.54
N LYS A 89 -27.26 -49.79 -38.15
CA LYS A 89 -27.98 -50.63 -39.13
C LYS A 89 -29.48 -50.72 -38.83
N ASP A 90 -30.25 -50.08 -39.70
CA ASP A 90 -31.70 -50.19 -39.94
C ASP A 90 -32.69 -49.91 -38.79
N LEU A 91 -32.29 -49.88 -37.51
CA LEU A 91 -33.23 -49.57 -36.40
C LEU A 91 -33.55 -48.07 -36.28
N PHE A 92 -32.53 -47.23 -36.43
CA PHE A 92 -32.61 -45.77 -36.27
C PHE A 92 -31.98 -45.06 -37.47
N PRO A 93 -32.61 -45.12 -38.65
CA PRO A 93 -32.10 -44.46 -39.84
C PRO A 93 -32.10 -42.96 -39.64
N VAL A 94 -30.92 -42.37 -39.63
CA VAL A 94 -30.68 -40.92 -39.50
C VAL A 94 -29.72 -40.51 -40.59
N ARG A 95 -29.97 -39.36 -41.19
CA ARG A 95 -29.01 -38.62 -42.00
C ARG A 95 -28.69 -37.33 -41.26
N LEU A 96 -27.40 -37.09 -41.11
CA LEU A 96 -26.82 -35.89 -40.53
C LEU A 96 -25.57 -35.57 -41.36
N GLU A 97 -25.63 -34.45 -42.07
CA GLU A 97 -24.48 -33.86 -42.75
C GLU A 97 -23.80 -32.83 -41.83
N ARG A 98 -22.61 -32.36 -42.21
CA ARG A 98 -21.87 -31.37 -41.40
C ARG A 98 -22.66 -30.07 -41.29
N GLU A 99 -23.29 -29.67 -42.38
CA GLU A 99 -24.06 -28.43 -42.53
C GLU A 99 -25.34 -28.42 -41.67
N ASP A 100 -25.75 -29.58 -41.16
CA ASP A 100 -26.87 -29.73 -40.24
C ASP A 100 -26.50 -29.40 -38.78
N LEU A 101 -25.21 -29.10 -38.50
CA LEU A 101 -24.70 -28.70 -37.19
C LEU A 101 -24.56 -27.18 -37.13
N LEU A 102 -25.15 -26.56 -36.09
CA LEU A 102 -25.08 -25.13 -35.85
C LEU A 102 -24.64 -24.86 -34.42
N PHE A 103 -23.65 -23.97 -34.24
CA PHE A 103 -23.24 -23.51 -32.92
C PHE A 103 -23.95 -22.19 -32.60
N ASP A 104 -24.91 -22.25 -31.66
CA ASP A 104 -25.80 -21.14 -31.33
C ASP A 104 -25.26 -20.24 -30.20
N GLY A 105 -24.16 -20.65 -29.56
CA GLY A 105 -23.59 -19.91 -28.43
C GLY A 105 -22.19 -20.40 -28.07
N HIS A 106 -21.30 -19.45 -27.86
CA HIS A 106 -19.92 -19.67 -27.45
C HIS A 106 -19.67 -18.95 -26.12
N SER A 107 -19.08 -19.65 -25.17
CA SER A 107 -18.55 -19.08 -23.92
C SER A 107 -17.05 -19.18 -23.98
N LEU A 108 -16.36 -18.05 -24.04
CA LEU A 108 -14.89 -17.99 -24.12
C LEU A 108 -14.26 -17.92 -22.73
N LEU A 109 -13.06 -18.47 -22.59
CA LEU A 109 -12.27 -18.38 -21.36
C LEU A 109 -11.81 -16.95 -21.07
N SER A 110 -11.63 -16.14 -22.13
CA SER A 110 -11.24 -14.73 -22.04
C SER A 110 -12.34 -13.79 -21.58
N GLU A 111 -13.60 -14.25 -21.54
CA GLU A 111 -14.77 -13.40 -21.29
C GLU A 111 -15.48 -13.80 -19.99
N GLY A 112 -16.10 -12.80 -19.34
CA GLY A 112 -16.83 -13.01 -18.10
C GLY A 112 -15.95 -13.56 -16.98
N ASN A 113 -16.51 -14.49 -16.20
CA ASN A 113 -15.87 -15.12 -15.06
C ASN A 113 -15.35 -16.55 -15.34
N ALA A 114 -15.30 -16.98 -16.61
CA ALA A 114 -14.95 -18.36 -16.99
C ALA A 114 -13.60 -18.82 -16.42
N MET A 115 -12.56 -18.01 -16.58
CA MET A 115 -11.22 -18.32 -16.05
C MET A 115 -11.20 -18.32 -14.51
N GLU A 116 -11.91 -17.39 -13.88
CA GLU A 116 -12.04 -17.32 -12.43
C GLU A 116 -12.68 -18.60 -11.87
N GLU A 117 -13.76 -19.06 -12.49
CA GLU A 117 -14.46 -20.28 -12.09
C GLU A 117 -13.55 -21.52 -12.16
N GLU A 118 -12.81 -21.68 -13.26
CA GLU A 118 -11.86 -22.79 -13.42
C GLU A 118 -10.76 -22.78 -12.36
N ILE A 119 -10.18 -21.60 -12.10
CA ILE A 119 -9.13 -21.48 -11.09
C ILE A 119 -9.68 -21.83 -9.71
N LEU A 120 -10.86 -21.29 -9.34
CA LEU A 120 -11.48 -21.55 -8.04
C LEU A 120 -11.84 -23.02 -7.87
N GLU A 121 -12.43 -23.66 -8.89
CA GLU A 121 -12.78 -25.08 -8.84
C GLU A 121 -11.53 -25.96 -8.68
N TYR A 122 -10.49 -25.71 -9.49
CA TYR A 122 -9.23 -26.44 -9.35
C TYR A 122 -8.61 -26.26 -7.96
N MET A 123 -8.61 -25.01 -7.45
CA MET A 123 -8.01 -24.69 -6.15
C MET A 123 -8.82 -25.28 -4.99
N GLN A 124 -10.13 -25.50 -5.11
CA GLN A 124 -10.90 -26.22 -4.09
C GLN A 124 -10.32 -27.62 -3.83
N PHE A 125 -9.95 -28.35 -4.88
CA PHE A 125 -9.32 -29.67 -4.74
C PHE A 125 -7.84 -29.57 -4.37
N GLY A 126 -7.12 -28.58 -4.92
CA GLY A 126 -5.69 -28.38 -4.66
C GLY A 126 -5.37 -27.92 -3.23
N LEU A 127 -6.25 -27.12 -2.61
CA LEU A 127 -6.09 -26.62 -1.24
C LEU A 127 -6.39 -27.69 -0.18
N VAL A 128 -7.14 -28.74 -0.52
CA VAL A 128 -7.40 -29.90 0.36
C VAL A 128 -6.13 -30.75 0.53
N GLU A 129 -5.23 -30.76 -0.46
CA GLU A 129 -3.99 -31.54 -0.44
C GLU A 129 -2.78 -30.75 0.12
N SER A 130 -2.80 -29.42 0.10
CA SER A 130 -1.70 -28.58 0.60
C SER A 130 -2.21 -27.41 1.45
N ALA A 131 -1.90 -27.43 2.76
CA ALA A 131 -2.15 -26.31 3.65
C ALA A 131 -1.37 -25.06 3.18
N ILE A 132 -2.01 -23.89 3.21
CA ILE A 132 -1.33 -22.63 2.91
C ILE A 132 -0.38 -22.33 4.06
N ARG A 133 0.90 -22.10 3.75
CA ARG A 133 1.87 -21.64 4.74
C ARG A 133 1.90 -20.12 4.73
N PHE A 134 1.42 -19.52 5.82
CA PHE A 134 1.41 -18.08 6.03
C PHE A 134 1.99 -17.78 7.41
N ALA A 135 2.90 -16.80 7.50
CA ALA A 135 3.55 -16.44 8.77
C ALA A 135 4.15 -17.65 9.52
N GLU A 136 4.77 -18.57 8.78
CA GLU A 136 5.36 -19.82 9.29
C GLU A 136 4.37 -20.85 9.87
N GLN A 137 3.07 -20.57 9.79
CA GLN A 137 2.00 -21.45 10.26
C GLN A 137 1.22 -22.05 9.10
N GLU A 138 0.71 -23.26 9.29
CA GLU A 138 -0.23 -23.88 8.36
C GLU A 138 -1.63 -23.37 8.67
N CYS A 139 -2.22 -22.65 7.74
CA CYS A 139 -3.53 -22.02 7.87
C CYS A 139 -4.53 -22.63 6.88
N MET A 140 -5.79 -22.70 7.30
CA MET A 140 -6.88 -23.07 6.42
C MET A 140 -7.25 -21.87 5.54
N ALA A 141 -7.62 -22.14 4.28
CA ALA A 141 -8.02 -21.10 3.34
C ALA A 141 -9.20 -20.25 3.85
N THR A 142 -10.04 -20.78 4.75
CA THR A 142 -11.20 -20.08 5.34
C THR A 142 -10.82 -18.99 6.33
N ASP A 143 -9.69 -19.15 7.03
CA ASP A 143 -9.28 -18.26 8.12
C ASP A 143 -8.41 -17.10 7.59
N LEU A 144 -7.72 -17.36 6.46
CA LEU A 144 -6.81 -16.46 5.78
C LEU A 144 -7.40 -15.08 5.42
N PRO A 145 -8.65 -14.94 4.91
CA PRO A 145 -9.20 -13.62 4.55
C PRO A 145 -9.37 -12.68 5.74
N GLY A 146 -9.60 -13.21 6.94
CA GLY A 146 -9.71 -12.41 8.16
C GLY A 146 -8.39 -11.76 8.52
N GLU A 147 -7.32 -12.56 8.54
CA GLU A 147 -5.95 -12.10 8.80
C GLU A 147 -5.47 -11.14 7.71
N LEU A 148 -5.58 -11.53 6.43
CA LEU A 148 -5.16 -10.69 5.30
C LEU A 148 -5.90 -9.36 5.24
N ARG A 149 -7.18 -9.32 5.64
CA ARG A 149 -7.96 -8.07 5.68
C ARG A 149 -7.39 -7.07 6.68
N GLN A 150 -6.99 -7.51 7.86
CA GLN A 150 -6.37 -6.62 8.85
C GLN A 150 -5.03 -6.09 8.32
N LEU A 151 -4.21 -6.95 7.74
CA LEU A 151 -2.89 -6.60 7.23
C LEU A 151 -2.96 -5.68 5.98
N CYS A 152 -3.93 -5.91 5.09
CA CYS A 152 -4.08 -5.09 3.87
C CYS A 152 -4.64 -3.69 4.13
N CYS A 153 -5.40 -3.50 5.22
CA CYS A 153 -5.83 -2.16 5.64
C CYS A 153 -4.61 -1.26 5.84
N HIS A 154 -3.61 -1.73 6.60
CA HIS A 154 -2.36 -0.98 6.81
C HIS A 154 -1.57 -0.74 5.53
N ALA A 155 -1.61 -1.66 4.54
CA ALA A 155 -1.02 -1.40 3.24
C ALA A 155 -1.70 -0.21 2.51
N GLY A 156 -3.02 -0.08 2.65
CA GLY A 156 -3.78 1.08 2.16
C GLY A 156 -3.48 2.40 2.90
N GLU A 157 -3.10 2.33 4.17
CA GLU A 157 -2.78 3.48 5.03
C GLU A 157 -1.36 4.03 4.81
N SER A 158 -0.47 3.25 4.17
CA SER A 158 0.96 3.55 4.06
C SER A 158 1.26 4.82 3.24
N GLU A 159 0.59 5.03 2.10
CA GLU A 159 0.76 6.22 1.25
C GLU A 159 0.24 7.52 1.90
N PRO A 160 -0.99 7.55 2.46
CA PRO A 160 -1.46 8.68 3.26
C PRO A 160 -0.52 9.03 4.42
N MET A 161 -0.07 8.03 5.18
CA MET A 161 0.82 8.26 6.31
C MET A 161 2.19 8.77 5.86
N GLU A 162 2.77 8.22 4.79
CA GLU A 162 4.02 8.73 4.24
C GLU A 162 3.87 10.22 3.85
N THR A 163 2.75 10.58 3.21
CA THR A 163 2.45 11.96 2.80
C THR A 163 2.41 12.89 3.99
N VAL A 164 1.74 12.48 5.09
CA VAL A 164 1.74 13.19 6.37
C VAL A 164 3.18 13.30 6.90
N GLN A 165 3.90 12.18 7.03
CA GLN A 165 5.26 12.15 7.57
C GLN A 165 6.24 13.01 6.77
N ARG A 166 6.06 13.12 5.45
CA ARG A 166 6.84 14.02 4.58
C ARG A 166 6.46 15.47 4.80
N ALA A 167 5.17 15.79 4.91
CA ALA A 167 4.73 17.16 5.15
C ALA A 167 5.29 17.71 6.48
N TYR A 168 5.36 16.88 7.52
CA TYR A 168 5.89 17.25 8.83
C TYR A 168 7.43 17.27 8.90
N GLN A 169 8.15 17.13 7.79
CA GLN A 169 9.56 17.54 7.72
C GLN A 169 9.65 19.06 7.80
N VAL A 170 9.68 19.60 9.03
CA VAL A 170 9.63 21.04 9.27
C VAL A 170 10.87 21.73 8.68
N ASP A 171 10.62 22.83 7.96
CA ASP A 171 11.62 23.71 7.39
C ASP A 171 12.70 24.07 8.42
N SER A 172 13.93 23.58 8.18
CA SER A 172 15.12 23.90 8.98
C SER A 172 15.29 25.40 9.25
N ARG A 173 14.84 26.23 8.31
CA ARG A 173 14.94 27.70 8.37
C ARG A 173 14.01 28.32 9.42
N SER A 174 12.80 27.79 9.57
CA SER A 174 11.85 28.28 10.58
C SER A 174 12.34 27.94 11.99
N LEU A 175 12.91 26.75 12.17
CA LEU A 175 13.49 26.31 13.44
C LEU A 175 14.74 27.13 13.80
N GLN A 176 15.63 27.38 12.83
CA GLN A 176 16.81 28.24 13.02
C GLN A 176 16.43 29.67 13.38
N ALA A 177 15.38 30.24 12.79
CA ALA A 177 14.95 31.60 13.11
C ALA A 177 14.47 31.75 14.57
N ILE A 178 13.85 30.70 15.14
CA ILE A 178 13.47 30.67 16.55
C ILE A 178 14.72 30.56 17.42
N GLU A 179 15.64 29.66 17.08
CA GLU A 179 16.90 29.47 17.77
C GLU A 179 17.73 30.77 17.81
N ASP A 180 17.94 31.42 16.67
CA ASP A 180 18.68 32.68 16.54
C ASP A 180 18.06 33.77 17.43
N ALA A 181 16.74 33.87 17.48
CA ALA A 181 16.04 34.84 18.30
C ALA A 181 16.20 34.56 19.81
N LEU A 182 16.14 33.29 20.22
CA LEU A 182 16.36 32.90 21.62
C LEU A 182 17.79 33.17 22.07
N LEU A 183 18.76 32.97 21.19
CA LEU A 183 20.18 33.28 21.46
C LEU A 183 20.44 34.77 21.56
N GLU A 184 19.78 35.57 20.73
CA GLU A 184 19.80 37.02 20.85
C GLU A 184 19.26 37.45 22.22
N ILE A 185 18.12 36.90 22.67
CA ILE A 185 17.52 37.19 23.98
C ILE A 185 18.47 36.81 25.13
N SER A 186 19.05 35.60 25.11
CA SER A 186 19.93 35.18 26.21
C SER A 186 21.22 36.00 26.28
N LYS A 187 21.80 36.39 25.14
CA LYS A 187 22.95 37.31 25.11
C LYS A 187 22.59 38.65 25.76
N LEU A 188 21.43 39.20 25.43
CA LEU A 188 20.95 40.46 26.01
C LEU A 188 20.72 40.33 27.53
N CYS A 189 20.18 39.22 28.03
CA CYS A 189 20.04 38.98 29.48
C CYS A 189 21.41 38.97 30.20
N LYS A 190 22.42 38.33 29.61
CA LYS A 190 23.79 38.29 30.17
C LYS A 190 24.44 39.68 30.17
N GLU A 191 24.25 40.44 29.09
CA GLU A 191 24.71 41.83 29.00
C GLU A 191 24.02 42.72 30.04
N GLU A 192 22.70 42.60 30.18
CA GLU A 192 21.90 43.32 31.18
C GLU A 192 22.40 43.07 32.60
N GLN A 193 22.66 41.81 32.96
CA GLN A 193 23.20 41.46 34.27
C GLN A 193 24.56 42.12 34.53
N SER A 194 25.46 42.12 33.52
CA SER A 194 26.77 42.74 33.66
C SER A 194 26.71 44.27 33.81
N VAL A 195 25.77 44.92 33.12
CA VAL A 195 25.58 46.38 33.21
C VAL A 195 24.87 46.75 34.50
N HIS A 196 23.91 45.95 34.97
CA HIS A 196 23.24 46.15 36.26
C HIS A 196 24.22 46.06 37.43
N GLU A 197 25.13 45.09 37.44
CA GLU A 197 26.22 45.02 38.42
C GLU A 197 27.15 46.23 38.36
N SER A 198 27.44 46.73 37.15
CA SER A 198 28.25 47.94 36.98
C SER A 198 27.54 49.18 37.54
N ALA A 199 26.23 49.32 37.28
CA ALA A 199 25.42 50.40 37.81
C ALA A 199 25.35 50.35 39.34
N GLN A 200 25.23 49.15 39.92
CA GLN A 200 25.27 48.97 41.37
C GLN A 200 26.63 49.42 41.96
N ARG A 201 27.75 49.09 41.31
CA ARG A 201 29.08 49.57 41.74
C ARG A 201 29.18 51.09 41.67
N CYS A 202 28.63 51.73 40.63
CA CYS A 202 28.60 53.19 40.51
C CYS A 202 27.78 53.83 41.64
N LEU A 203 26.59 53.27 41.96
CA LEU A 203 25.78 53.73 43.09
C LEU A 203 26.50 53.59 44.44
N SER A 204 27.23 52.48 44.64
CA SER A 204 28.01 52.26 45.88
C SER A 204 29.23 53.18 46.02
N ALA A 205 29.73 53.70 44.89
CA ALA A 205 30.87 54.61 44.83
C ALA A 205 30.45 56.08 44.71
N GLU A 206 29.14 56.37 44.77
CA GLU A 206 28.56 57.72 44.61
C GLU A 206 28.94 58.39 43.27
N ASP A 207 29.16 57.58 42.22
CA ASP A 207 29.51 58.03 40.87
C ASP A 207 28.25 58.17 40.00
N ALA A 208 27.67 59.37 39.99
CA ALA A 208 26.47 59.68 39.21
C ALA A 208 26.70 59.56 37.69
N ASP A 209 27.82 60.07 37.17
CA ASP A 209 28.16 60.01 35.75
C ASP A 209 28.36 58.57 35.27
N GLY A 210 28.95 57.71 36.10
CA GLY A 210 29.03 56.28 35.88
C GLY A 210 27.65 55.63 35.86
N PHE A 211 26.78 56.00 36.81
CA PHE A 211 25.41 55.50 36.89
C PHE A 211 24.56 55.91 35.68
N TYR A 212 24.62 57.18 35.24
CA TYR A 212 23.87 57.66 34.07
C TYR A 212 24.25 56.91 32.79
N ARG A 213 25.54 56.70 32.55
CA ARG A 213 26.01 55.92 31.39
C ARG A 213 25.55 54.47 31.45
N ALA A 214 25.53 53.86 32.64
CA ALA A 214 25.04 52.50 32.81
C ALA A 214 23.51 52.40 32.62
N ALA A 215 22.75 53.37 33.13
CA ALA A 215 21.31 53.46 32.99
C ALA A 215 20.88 53.69 31.52
N GLU A 216 21.55 54.59 30.80
CA GLU A 216 21.31 54.82 29.37
C GLU A 216 21.58 53.54 28.55
N LYS A 217 22.68 52.84 28.86
CA LYS A 217 23.00 51.55 28.24
C LYS A 217 21.95 50.48 28.54
N LEU A 218 21.40 50.44 29.75
CA LEU A 218 20.30 49.52 30.10
C LEU A 218 19.02 49.84 29.33
N GLN A 219 18.68 51.11 29.14
CA GLN A 219 17.54 51.50 28.31
C GLN A 219 17.69 51.07 26.86
N GLU A 220 18.89 51.20 26.29
CA GLU A 220 19.18 50.66 24.96
C GLU A 220 19.04 49.13 24.92
N LEU A 221 19.52 48.43 25.94
CA LEU A 221 19.39 46.98 26.05
C LEU A 221 17.92 46.54 26.17
N TRP A 222 17.09 47.22 26.95
CA TRP A 222 15.65 46.91 27.04
C TRP A 222 14.91 47.21 25.73
N LYS A 223 15.28 48.26 24.98
CA LYS A 223 14.77 48.47 23.61
C LYS A 223 15.14 47.29 22.70
N LYS A 224 16.40 46.84 22.74
CA LYS A 224 16.87 45.67 21.98
C LYS A 224 16.18 44.38 22.40
N HIS A 225 15.93 44.17 23.70
CA HIS A 225 15.15 43.04 24.23
C HIS A 225 13.76 42.99 23.63
N ARG A 226 13.04 44.12 23.61
CA ARG A 226 11.70 44.20 23.02
C ARG A 226 11.71 43.86 21.53
N ASP A 227 12.72 44.32 20.79
CA ASP A 227 12.88 43.99 19.37
C ASP A 227 13.22 42.51 19.16
N ALA A 228 14.07 41.92 20.00
CA ALA A 228 14.40 40.49 19.97
C ALA A 228 13.16 39.62 20.30
N VAL A 229 12.36 39.99 21.30
CA VAL A 229 11.08 39.35 21.63
C VAL A 229 10.11 39.44 20.45
N ARG A 230 10.02 40.57 19.76
CA ARG A 230 9.21 40.70 18.53
C ARG A 230 9.68 39.81 17.39
N LYS A 231 11.00 39.65 17.21
CA LYS A 231 11.55 38.71 16.21
C LYS A 231 11.17 37.27 16.55
N PHE A 232 11.31 36.87 17.82
CA PHE A 232 10.88 35.56 18.30
C PHE A 232 9.38 35.32 18.07
N GLN A 233 8.52 36.27 18.45
CA GLN A 233 7.07 36.16 18.25
C GLN A 233 6.72 35.96 16.76
N LYS A 234 7.31 36.75 15.86
CA LYS A 234 7.12 36.58 14.41
C LYS A 234 7.59 35.22 13.89
N ALA A 235 8.71 34.71 14.39
CA ALA A 235 9.21 33.39 14.02
C ALA A 235 8.30 32.27 14.54
N ALA A 236 7.80 32.40 15.77
CA ALA A 236 6.83 31.48 16.37
C ALA A 236 5.48 31.50 15.64
N ASP A 237 4.98 32.69 15.24
CA ASP A 237 3.75 32.83 14.44
C ASP A 237 3.87 32.11 13.11
N ARG A 238 4.99 32.30 12.41
CA ARG A 238 5.26 31.61 11.15
C ARG A 238 5.28 30.09 11.32
N LEU A 239 5.92 29.59 12.38
CA LEU A 239 5.93 28.16 12.66
C LEU A 239 4.52 27.65 13.00
N SER A 240 3.75 28.41 13.78
CA SER A 240 2.36 28.06 14.12
C SER A 240 1.46 27.99 12.90
N GLU A 241 1.60 28.92 11.95
CA GLU A 241 0.89 28.89 10.67
C GLU A 241 1.27 27.66 9.82
N GLN A 242 2.56 27.32 9.78
CA GLN A 242 3.03 26.10 9.11
C GLN A 242 2.40 24.86 9.75
N VAL A 243 2.43 24.75 11.08
CA VAL A 243 1.83 23.62 11.81
C VAL A 243 0.32 23.55 11.59
N ALA A 244 -0.40 24.68 11.56
CA ALA A 244 -1.83 24.69 11.23
C ALA A 244 -2.11 24.17 9.81
N GLY A 245 -1.27 24.52 8.83
CA GLY A 245 -1.33 23.97 7.49
C GLY A 245 -1.05 22.46 7.44
N LEU A 246 -0.10 21.98 8.24
CA LEU A 246 0.18 20.55 8.40
C LEU A 246 -0.99 19.81 9.05
N ARG A 247 -1.63 20.43 10.04
CA ARG A 247 -2.83 19.89 10.69
C ARG A 247 -3.98 19.72 9.72
N GLN A 248 -4.22 20.71 8.86
CA GLN A 248 -5.25 20.61 7.82
C GLN A 248 -4.99 19.45 6.85
N ARG A 249 -3.73 19.24 6.45
CA ARG A 249 -3.35 18.10 5.59
C ARG A 249 -3.55 16.78 6.31
N TYR A 250 -3.15 16.69 7.57
CA TYR A 250 -3.37 15.50 8.39
C TYR A 250 -4.85 15.14 8.50
N GLU A 251 -5.73 16.10 8.80
CA GLU A 251 -7.17 15.84 8.91
C GLU A 251 -7.79 15.38 7.57
N ALA A 252 -7.25 15.85 6.44
CA ALA A 252 -7.69 15.38 5.12
C ALA A 252 -7.30 13.91 4.88
N GLU A 253 -6.05 13.55 5.21
CA GLU A 253 -5.53 12.18 5.04
C GLU A 253 -6.07 11.20 6.09
N LYS A 254 -6.41 11.69 7.29
CA LYS A 254 -6.93 10.90 8.41
C LYS A 254 -8.18 10.08 8.07
N ILE A 255 -8.97 10.54 7.10
CA ILE A 255 -10.17 9.83 6.62
C ILE A 255 -9.79 8.46 6.02
N SER A 256 -8.59 8.35 5.47
CA SER A 256 -8.05 7.12 4.86
C SER A 256 -7.23 6.27 5.84
N LEU A 257 -7.04 6.73 7.08
CA LEU A 257 -6.32 6.01 8.13
C LEU A 257 -7.27 5.16 8.98
N GLY A 258 -6.83 3.97 9.37
CA GLY A 258 -7.50 3.16 10.39
C GLY A 258 -7.50 3.84 11.76
N GLU A 259 -8.50 3.51 12.58
CA GLU A 259 -8.75 4.14 13.89
C GLU A 259 -7.52 4.07 14.81
N GLU A 260 -6.90 2.90 14.95
CA GLU A 260 -5.70 2.71 15.78
C GLU A 260 -4.51 3.54 15.28
N SER A 261 -4.21 3.45 13.98
CA SER A 261 -3.12 4.19 13.34
C SER A 261 -3.31 5.70 13.51
N ALA A 262 -4.55 6.18 13.33
CA ALA A 262 -4.89 7.59 13.47
C ALA A 262 -4.80 8.07 14.92
N GLU A 263 -5.19 7.26 15.91
CA GLU A 263 -5.07 7.61 17.32
C GLU A 263 -3.61 7.77 17.76
N LEU A 264 -2.73 6.85 17.34
CA LEU A 264 -1.31 6.91 17.66
C LEU A 264 -0.63 8.12 17.01
N ALA A 265 -0.89 8.34 15.71
CA ALA A 265 -0.37 9.51 15.00
C ALA A 265 -0.90 10.83 15.59
N GLU A 266 -2.19 10.88 15.93
CA GLU A 266 -2.83 12.04 16.57
C GLU A 266 -2.23 12.36 17.94
N ALA A 267 -1.99 11.34 18.78
CA ALA A 267 -1.39 11.53 20.09
C ALA A 267 0.01 12.14 19.97
N GLU A 268 0.79 11.67 18.99
CA GLU A 268 2.14 12.16 18.76
C GLU A 268 2.12 13.59 18.17
N ILE A 269 1.28 13.85 17.16
CA ILE A 269 1.10 15.19 16.56
C ILE A 269 0.66 16.21 17.61
N ARG A 270 -0.30 15.86 18.48
CA ARG A 270 -0.79 16.75 19.56
C ARG A 270 0.30 17.11 20.55
N GLU A 271 1.19 16.17 20.88
CA GLU A 271 2.31 16.46 21.76
C GLU A 271 3.18 17.57 21.14
N TYR A 272 3.44 17.53 19.84
CA TYR A 272 4.18 18.59 19.14
C TYR A 272 3.42 19.91 19.06
N GLU A 273 2.13 19.87 18.74
CA GLU A 273 1.29 21.07 18.64
C GLU A 273 1.19 21.81 19.98
N SER A 274 1.16 21.08 21.10
CA SER A 274 1.07 21.67 22.43
C SER A 274 2.19 22.68 22.73
N TYR A 275 3.40 22.44 22.23
CA TYR A 275 4.56 23.30 22.45
C TYR A 275 4.61 24.53 21.52
N ILE A 276 3.91 24.49 20.38
CA ILE A 276 3.94 25.55 19.35
C ILE A 276 2.71 26.47 19.45
N SER A 277 1.63 26.01 20.10
CA SER A 277 0.39 26.76 20.27
C SER A 277 0.60 28.15 20.91
N GLU A 278 -0.35 29.08 20.67
CA GLU A 278 -0.33 30.44 21.24
C GLU A 278 -0.16 30.49 22.76
N LYS A 279 -0.52 29.41 23.48
CA LYS A 279 -0.41 29.24 24.93
C LYS A 279 0.78 28.37 25.36
N GLY A 280 1.74 28.15 24.47
CA GLY A 280 2.96 27.42 24.81
C GLY A 280 3.70 28.13 25.94
N ILE A 281 4.08 27.39 26.98
CA ILE A 281 4.70 27.91 28.22
C ILE A 281 5.88 28.85 27.90
N LEU A 282 6.73 28.47 26.93
CA LEU A 282 7.89 29.27 26.52
C LEU A 282 7.49 30.58 25.80
N ARG A 283 6.40 30.56 25.04
CA ARG A 283 5.93 31.74 24.29
C ARG A 283 5.32 32.78 25.23
N GLU A 284 4.59 32.33 26.25
CA GLU A 284 4.08 33.21 27.31
C GLU A 284 5.22 33.79 28.15
N GLU A 285 6.21 32.97 28.53
CA GLU A 285 7.39 33.41 29.30
C GLU A 285 8.17 34.51 28.57
N ILE A 286 8.50 34.31 27.29
CA ILE A 286 9.24 35.29 26.48
C ILE A 286 8.36 36.49 26.11
N GLY A 287 7.06 36.28 25.87
CA GLY A 287 6.12 37.37 25.64
C GLY A 287 6.02 38.33 26.84
N GLY A 288 6.04 37.77 28.06
CA GLY A 288 6.03 38.53 29.31
C GLY A 288 7.27 39.41 29.52
N MET A 289 8.42 39.04 28.94
CA MET A 289 9.65 39.82 29.04
C MET A 289 9.51 41.23 28.47
N SER A 290 8.68 41.44 27.44
CA SER A 290 8.46 42.80 26.92
C SER A 290 7.75 43.71 27.91
N ALA A 291 6.82 43.19 28.72
CA ALA A 291 6.11 43.99 29.73
C ALA A 291 7.01 44.24 30.95
N GLN A 292 7.81 43.24 31.35
CA GLN A 292 8.82 43.39 32.40
C GLN A 292 9.88 44.42 32.02
N ALA A 293 10.37 44.42 30.78
CA ALA A 293 11.31 45.42 30.27
C ALA A 293 10.75 46.86 30.33
N GLU A 294 9.44 47.05 30.10
CA GLU A 294 8.81 48.37 30.24
C GLU A 294 8.75 48.83 31.69
N GLY A 295 8.41 47.93 32.62
CA GLY A 295 8.43 48.22 34.06
C GLY A 295 9.83 48.62 34.53
N LEU A 296 10.84 47.83 34.18
CA LEU A 296 12.24 48.09 34.54
C LEU A 296 12.76 49.41 33.94
N SER A 297 12.38 49.73 32.70
CA SER A 297 12.72 51.02 32.09
C SER A 297 12.14 52.20 32.86
N ALA A 298 10.86 52.12 33.25
CA ALA A 298 10.19 53.18 33.99
C ALA A 298 10.75 53.35 35.41
N ASP A 299 11.04 52.25 36.10
CA ASP A 299 11.65 52.27 37.44
C ASP A 299 13.06 52.89 37.40
N THR A 300 13.82 52.61 36.33
CA THR A 300 15.16 53.17 36.11
C THR A 300 15.12 54.65 35.77
N ASP A 301 14.20 55.08 34.91
CA ASP A 301 13.97 56.50 34.61
C ASP A 301 13.63 57.29 35.88
N GLY A 302 12.75 56.73 36.72
CA GLY A 302 12.41 57.32 38.02
C GLY A 302 13.63 57.48 38.91
N LEU A 303 14.46 56.44 39.04
CA LEU A 303 15.67 56.50 39.88
C LEU A 303 16.71 57.49 39.32
N VAL A 304 16.90 57.54 38.00
CA VAL A 304 17.81 58.51 37.35
C VAL A 304 17.35 59.94 37.63
N GLN A 305 16.04 60.20 37.57
CA GLN A 305 15.51 61.51 37.88
C GLN A 305 15.70 61.88 39.37
N GLU A 306 15.46 60.94 40.29
CA GLU A 306 15.73 61.15 41.72
C GLU A 306 17.22 61.46 41.99
N VAL A 307 18.16 60.76 41.33
CA VAL A 307 19.60 61.04 41.45
C VAL A 307 19.93 62.44 40.92
N ARG A 308 19.36 62.86 39.78
CA ARG A 308 19.56 64.21 39.21
C ARG A 308 19.03 65.32 40.13
N GLU A 309 17.87 65.11 40.73
CA GLU A 309 17.27 66.05 41.66
C GLU A 309 18.13 66.19 42.93
N LEU A 310 18.72 65.08 43.42
CA LEU A 310 19.66 65.10 44.52
C LEU A 310 20.97 65.85 44.17
N GLU A 311 21.57 65.59 43.00
CA GLU A 311 22.80 66.28 42.59
C GLU A 311 22.58 67.79 42.44
N ALA A 312 21.47 68.20 41.82
CA ALA A 312 21.12 69.61 41.70
C ALA A 312 20.91 70.27 43.07
N TRP A 313 20.22 69.57 43.99
CA TRP A 313 20.05 70.03 45.37
C TRP A 313 21.39 70.13 46.12
N ALA A 314 22.27 69.13 45.98
CA ALA A 314 23.57 69.12 46.66
C ALA A 314 24.48 70.24 46.13
N GLU A 315 24.49 70.49 44.81
CA GLU A 315 25.26 71.58 44.20
C GLU A 315 24.75 72.96 44.64
N GLU A 316 23.42 73.15 44.68
CA GLU A 316 22.79 74.38 45.18
C GLU A 316 23.12 74.59 46.67
N ALA A 317 22.94 73.56 47.50
CA ALA A 317 23.23 73.62 48.93
C ALA A 317 24.71 73.86 49.25
N LEU A 318 25.64 73.27 48.48
CA LEU A 318 27.08 73.55 48.61
C LEU A 318 27.44 74.98 48.18
N SER A 319 26.72 75.56 47.22
CA SER A 319 26.95 76.93 46.76
C SER A 319 26.46 78.01 47.73
N GLU A 320 25.54 77.66 48.63
CA GLU A 320 24.97 78.55 49.65
C GLU A 320 25.77 78.58 50.98
N LEU A 321 26.77 77.71 51.13
CA LEU A 321 27.65 77.65 52.33
C LEU A 321 28.83 78.63 52.21
N ASP A 322 29.16 79.34 53.30
CA ASP A 322 30.35 80.21 53.39
C ASP A 322 31.61 79.40 53.81
N GLU A 323 32.82 79.89 53.55
CA GLU A 323 34.12 79.19 53.77
C GLU A 323 34.39 78.70 55.22
N GLU A 324 33.56 79.05 56.21
CA GLU A 324 33.69 78.69 57.63
C GLU A 324 32.53 77.81 58.18
N ASP A 325 31.59 77.34 57.35
CA ASP A 325 30.40 76.62 57.81
C ASP A 325 30.62 75.11 58.08
N GLU A 326 30.15 74.61 59.24
CA GLU A 326 30.13 73.18 59.63
C GLU A 326 29.07 72.34 58.86
N GLY A 327 28.34 72.93 57.92
CA GLY A 327 27.21 72.32 57.22
C GLY A 327 27.56 71.36 56.09
N GLU A 328 28.81 71.35 55.59
CA GLU A 328 29.25 70.44 54.52
C GLU A 328 29.08 68.96 54.91
N GLU A 329 29.41 68.56 56.15
CA GLU A 329 29.30 67.18 56.61
C GLU A 329 27.85 66.66 56.58
N GLU A 330 26.87 67.51 56.90
CA GLU A 330 25.44 67.13 56.88
C GLU A 330 24.94 66.88 55.45
N ILE A 331 25.44 67.64 54.46
CA ILE A 331 25.12 67.44 53.04
C ILE A 331 25.72 66.13 52.54
N TYR A 332 27.00 65.86 52.83
CA TYR A 332 27.65 64.61 52.46
C TYR A 332 26.96 63.38 53.10
N GLU A 333 26.54 63.47 54.37
CA GLU A 333 25.75 62.40 55.00
C GLU A 333 24.39 62.17 54.33
N ALA A 334 23.70 63.24 53.90
CA ALA A 334 22.43 63.15 53.20
C ALA A 334 22.57 62.48 51.83
N VAL A 335 23.62 62.85 51.09
CA VAL A 335 23.99 62.23 49.80
C VAL A 335 24.31 60.76 50.00
N HIS A 336 25.16 60.42 50.97
CA HIS A 336 25.52 59.04 51.28
C HIS A 336 24.30 58.18 51.65
N ARG A 337 23.37 58.71 52.47
CA ARG A 337 22.11 58.02 52.81
C ARG A 337 21.22 57.80 51.60
N PHE A 338 21.14 58.77 50.69
CA PHE A 338 20.37 58.63 49.46
C PHE A 338 20.98 57.53 48.58
N TYR A 339 22.28 57.58 48.28
CA TYR A 339 22.94 56.57 47.44
C TYR A 339 22.84 55.17 48.04
N SER A 340 22.98 55.03 49.36
CA SER A 340 22.75 53.76 50.07
C SER A 340 21.31 53.22 49.91
N SER A 341 20.33 54.12 49.86
CA SER A 341 18.92 53.77 49.64
C SER A 341 18.65 53.41 48.17
N ALA A 342 19.22 54.18 47.25
CA ALA A 342 19.14 53.97 45.81
C ALA A 342 19.78 52.63 45.41
N GLU A 343 20.94 52.29 45.97
CA GLU A 343 21.60 50.99 45.76
C GLU A 343 20.71 49.83 46.21
N ARG A 344 20.07 49.94 47.39
CA ARG A 344 19.12 48.91 47.87
C ARG A 344 17.94 48.75 46.92
N ARG A 345 17.33 49.85 46.47
CA ARG A 345 16.24 49.81 45.49
C ARG A 345 16.70 49.20 44.16
N TRP A 346 17.89 49.56 43.69
CA TRP A 346 18.49 49.03 42.47
C TRP A 346 18.74 47.53 42.54
N SER A 347 19.28 47.06 43.67
CA SER A 347 19.52 45.62 43.92
C SER A 347 18.24 44.80 44.04
N ALA A 348 17.11 45.45 44.38
CA ALA A 348 15.80 44.81 44.47
C ALA A 348 15.08 44.68 43.11
N LEU A 349 15.60 45.31 42.04
CA LEU A 349 15.02 45.19 40.70
C LEU A 349 15.15 43.74 40.19
N SER A 350 14.01 43.19 39.75
CA SER A 350 13.94 41.84 39.21
C SER A 350 14.33 41.83 37.74
N LEU A 351 15.61 41.63 37.47
CA LEU A 351 16.16 41.54 36.11
C LEU A 351 15.51 40.43 35.29
N LEU A 352 15.47 40.65 33.98
CA LEU A 352 15.10 39.63 33.01
C LEU A 352 16.12 38.48 33.07
N ARG A 353 15.62 37.25 33.18
CA ARG A 353 16.47 36.05 33.18
C ARG A 353 16.00 35.10 32.12
N TYR A 354 16.88 34.86 31.16
CA TYR A 354 16.73 33.80 30.19
C TYR A 354 18.10 33.22 29.88
N GLU A 355 18.31 31.99 30.29
CA GLU A 355 19.53 31.24 30.01
C GLU A 355 19.25 30.28 28.86
N ALA A 356 19.66 30.69 27.66
CA ALA A 356 19.85 29.78 26.54
C ALA A 356 21.32 29.82 26.16
N GLU A 357 21.93 28.66 26.11
CA GLU A 357 23.25 28.51 25.48
C GLU A 357 23.07 28.35 23.97
N ALA A 358 24.09 28.71 23.19
CA ALA A 358 24.07 28.47 21.75
C ALA A 358 23.91 26.99 21.47
N SER A 359 22.73 26.56 21.04
CA SER A 359 22.64 25.33 20.28
C SER A 359 23.34 25.59 18.96
N VAL A 360 24.22 24.66 18.63
CA VAL A 360 24.58 24.44 17.25
C VAL A 360 23.79 23.21 16.92
N ILE A 361 22.66 23.34 16.21
CA ILE A 361 22.13 22.20 15.46
C ILE A 361 23.34 21.67 14.71
N HIS A 362 23.82 20.47 15.05
CA HIS A 362 24.92 19.85 14.32
C HIS A 362 24.46 19.71 12.87
N ALA A 363 24.80 20.70 12.04
CA ALA A 363 24.28 20.78 10.67
C ALA A 363 24.70 19.54 9.89
N GLU A 364 25.82 18.93 10.27
CA GLU A 364 26.28 17.64 9.77
C GLU A 364 25.39 16.46 10.19
N THR A 365 24.90 16.38 11.43
CA THR A 365 23.99 15.29 11.85
C THR A 365 22.63 15.45 11.19
N LYS A 366 22.10 16.68 11.10
CA LYS A 366 20.85 16.93 10.37
C LYS A 366 20.97 16.56 8.89
N ARG A 367 22.02 17.04 8.22
CA ARG A 367 22.29 16.68 6.81
C ARG A 367 22.44 15.18 6.62
N SER A 368 23.03 14.47 7.59
CA SER A 368 23.13 13.01 7.53
C SER A 368 21.74 12.36 7.57
N LEU A 369 20.82 12.85 8.41
CA LEU A 369 19.44 12.36 8.45
C LEU A 369 18.67 12.71 7.16
N ASP A 370 18.81 13.93 6.65
CA ASP A 370 18.21 14.35 5.38
C ASP A 370 18.69 13.46 4.21
N ASN A 371 20.00 13.14 4.18
CA ASN A 371 20.61 12.25 3.21
C ASN A 371 19.98 10.85 3.22
N VAL A 372 19.60 10.31 4.38
CA VAL A 372 18.96 8.98 4.46
C VAL A 372 17.67 8.95 3.67
N ARG A 373 16.91 10.05 3.63
CA ARG A 373 15.64 10.10 2.89
C ARG A 373 15.85 10.45 1.42
N GLU A 374 16.53 11.56 1.12
CA GLU A 374 16.68 12.06 -0.25
C GLU A 374 17.46 11.12 -1.18
N LEU A 375 18.50 10.46 -0.66
CA LEU A 375 19.37 9.66 -1.53
C LEU A 375 18.68 8.38 -2.01
N TRP A 376 17.71 7.86 -1.27
CA TRP A 376 17.17 6.53 -1.51
C TRP A 376 15.91 6.56 -2.39
N GLU A 377 15.18 7.67 -2.48
CA GLU A 377 13.93 7.80 -3.24
C GLU A 377 14.03 7.52 -4.77
N GLY A 378 15.13 7.89 -5.44
CA GLY A 378 15.18 7.84 -6.92
C GLY A 378 15.61 6.50 -7.54
N LYS A 379 16.24 5.61 -6.76
CA LYS A 379 16.83 4.34 -7.22
C LYS A 379 16.79 3.27 -6.12
N LEU A 380 15.66 3.15 -5.43
CA LEU A 380 15.47 2.21 -4.31
C LEU A 380 15.92 0.79 -4.68
N LEU A 381 15.41 0.25 -5.79
CA LEU A 381 15.72 -1.11 -6.20
C LEU A 381 17.22 -1.33 -6.43
N GLU A 382 17.89 -0.46 -7.21
CA GLU A 382 19.33 -0.60 -7.52
C GLU A 382 20.22 -0.61 -6.28
N ARG A 383 19.78 0.00 -5.18
CA ARG A 383 20.55 0.11 -3.94
C ARG A 383 20.22 -0.95 -2.90
N LEU A 384 18.98 -1.43 -2.90
CA LEU A 384 18.51 -2.49 -2.01
C LEU A 384 18.78 -3.89 -2.58
N PHE A 385 19.09 -3.98 -3.87
CA PHE A 385 19.26 -5.27 -4.54
C PHE A 385 20.42 -6.08 -3.96
N PRO A 386 20.28 -7.40 -3.80
CA PRO A 386 21.33 -8.26 -3.26
C PRO A 386 22.64 -8.13 -4.04
N SER A 387 23.74 -8.02 -3.29
CA SER A 387 25.08 -7.88 -3.88
C SER A 387 25.46 -9.11 -4.72
N GLY A 388 25.69 -8.91 -6.02
CA GLY A 388 26.10 -9.97 -6.95
C GLY A 388 24.95 -10.67 -7.69
N ALA A 389 23.69 -10.34 -7.40
CA ALA A 389 22.54 -10.81 -8.17
C ALA A 389 22.39 -10.00 -9.48
N ALA A 390 21.92 -10.65 -10.55
CA ALA A 390 21.63 -9.98 -11.81
C ALA A 390 20.35 -9.15 -11.68
N MET A 391 20.41 -7.87 -12.04
CA MET A 391 19.23 -6.99 -12.03
C MET A 391 18.16 -7.50 -13.01
N PRO A 392 16.86 -7.29 -12.71
CA PRO A 392 15.79 -7.63 -13.64
C PRO A 392 15.92 -6.88 -14.97
N SER A 393 15.41 -7.51 -16.03
CA SER A 393 15.44 -6.92 -17.37
C SER A 393 14.58 -5.65 -17.45
N ARG A 394 15.05 -4.68 -18.24
CA ARG A 394 14.29 -3.48 -18.63
C ARG A 394 13.64 -3.62 -20.00
N GLU A 395 13.78 -4.78 -20.64
CA GLU A 395 13.10 -5.06 -21.89
C GLU A 395 11.59 -5.17 -21.65
N ALA A 396 10.78 -4.56 -22.52
CA ALA A 396 9.33 -4.68 -22.43
C ALA A 396 8.91 -6.11 -22.76
N VAL A 397 8.31 -6.80 -21.80
CA VAL A 397 7.91 -8.21 -21.90
C VAL A 397 6.39 -8.38 -21.72
N PHE A 398 5.73 -7.38 -21.15
CA PHE A 398 4.28 -7.33 -21.01
C PHE A 398 3.74 -6.24 -21.94
N THR A 399 2.81 -6.62 -22.81
CA THR A 399 2.14 -5.71 -23.74
C THR A 399 0.65 -5.85 -23.53
N GLU A 400 -0.05 -4.72 -23.39
CA GLU A 400 -1.51 -4.72 -23.28
C GLU A 400 -2.15 -5.39 -24.50
N ASP A 401 -3.20 -6.17 -24.25
CA ASP A 401 -4.00 -6.82 -25.28
C ASP A 401 -5.48 -6.47 -25.07
N ALA A 402 -5.97 -5.48 -25.82
CA ALA A 402 -7.31 -4.91 -25.65
C ALA A 402 -8.45 -5.89 -25.97
N THR A 403 -8.15 -7.05 -26.56
CA THR A 403 -9.15 -8.09 -26.85
C THR A 403 -9.50 -8.92 -25.62
N LEU A 404 -8.70 -8.87 -24.56
CA LEU A 404 -8.90 -9.65 -23.34
C LEU A 404 -9.74 -8.87 -22.32
N ARG A 405 -10.79 -9.49 -21.77
CA ARG A 405 -11.72 -8.84 -20.82
C ARG A 405 -12.15 -9.79 -19.72
N ALA A 406 -11.49 -9.70 -18.57
CA ALA A 406 -11.91 -10.44 -17.39
C ALA A 406 -12.97 -9.66 -16.60
N VAL A 407 -13.96 -10.38 -16.05
CA VAL A 407 -14.91 -9.87 -15.07
C VAL A 407 -14.94 -10.85 -13.90
N SER A 408 -14.84 -10.32 -12.69
CA SER A 408 -14.81 -11.04 -11.43
C SER A 408 -16.06 -10.73 -10.63
N ALA A 409 -16.63 -11.77 -10.04
CA ALA A 409 -17.63 -11.66 -8.97
C ALA A 409 -17.11 -12.27 -7.66
N ALA A 410 -15.79 -12.44 -7.54
CA ALA A 410 -15.11 -13.11 -6.45
C ALA A 410 -15.46 -12.53 -5.07
N SER A 411 -15.80 -13.41 -4.13
CA SER A 411 -15.87 -13.07 -2.72
C SER A 411 -14.47 -12.84 -2.13
N PRO A 412 -14.33 -12.27 -0.92
CA PRO A 412 -13.01 -12.15 -0.29
C PRO A 412 -12.28 -13.49 -0.12
N LEU A 413 -12.99 -14.58 0.11
CA LEU A 413 -12.39 -15.91 0.16
C LEU A 413 -11.81 -16.30 -1.19
N ASP A 414 -12.59 -16.11 -2.26
CA ASP A 414 -12.18 -16.41 -3.63
C ASP A 414 -10.95 -15.58 -4.03
N ILE A 415 -10.89 -14.30 -3.64
CA ILE A 415 -9.74 -13.43 -3.88
C ILE A 415 -8.48 -13.96 -3.19
N ALA A 416 -8.58 -14.43 -1.94
CA ALA A 416 -7.45 -15.03 -1.24
C ALA A 416 -6.95 -16.30 -1.95
N VAL A 417 -7.88 -17.14 -2.43
CA VAL A 417 -7.57 -18.35 -3.19
C VAL A 417 -6.93 -18.03 -4.55
N LEU A 418 -7.43 -17.02 -5.26
CA LEU A 418 -6.85 -16.54 -6.52
C LEU A 418 -5.45 -15.94 -6.31
N GLY A 419 -5.24 -15.25 -5.19
CA GLY A 419 -3.92 -14.78 -4.76
C GLY A 419 -2.95 -15.94 -4.53
N GLU A 420 -3.39 -17.02 -3.88
CA GLU A 420 -2.55 -18.22 -3.69
C GLU A 420 -2.23 -18.92 -5.00
N TYR A 421 -3.23 -19.05 -5.89
CA TYR A 421 -3.02 -19.55 -7.25
C TYR A 421 -1.96 -18.72 -7.98
N SER A 422 -2.00 -17.39 -7.85
CA SER A 422 -1.02 -16.48 -8.45
C SER A 422 0.41 -16.82 -8.01
N LEU A 423 0.62 -16.97 -6.71
CA LEU A 423 1.94 -17.23 -6.12
C LEU A 423 2.47 -18.62 -6.45
N ARG A 424 1.60 -19.59 -6.75
CA ARG A 424 1.97 -20.97 -7.09
C ARG A 424 2.32 -21.16 -8.57
N TYR A 425 1.61 -20.48 -9.46
CA TYR A 425 1.66 -20.74 -10.90
C TYR A 425 2.43 -19.69 -11.71
N PHE A 426 2.57 -18.46 -11.20
CA PHE A 426 3.28 -17.39 -11.91
C PHE A 426 4.71 -17.21 -11.37
N GLY A 427 5.61 -16.80 -12.26
CA GLY A 427 6.97 -16.46 -11.87
C GLY A 427 6.99 -15.28 -10.90
N LEU A 428 7.74 -15.41 -9.81
CA LEU A 428 7.94 -14.34 -8.82
C LEU A 428 9.43 -14.08 -8.64
N PHE A 429 9.77 -12.96 -8.00
CA PHE A 429 11.16 -12.70 -7.61
C PHE A 429 11.60 -13.72 -6.57
N HIS A 430 12.56 -14.55 -6.95
CA HIS A 430 13.14 -15.53 -6.05
C HIS A 430 14.29 -14.85 -5.30
N PRO A 431 14.18 -14.67 -3.98
CA PRO A 431 15.24 -14.03 -3.23
C PRO A 431 16.47 -14.95 -3.22
N ALA A 432 17.63 -14.45 -3.66
CA ALA A 432 18.85 -15.26 -3.70
C ALA A 432 19.28 -15.63 -2.27
N PRO A 433 19.69 -16.88 -1.98
CA PRO A 433 20.18 -17.24 -0.66
C PRO A 433 21.49 -16.49 -0.37
N SER A 434 21.49 -15.64 0.66
CA SER A 434 22.59 -14.73 1.02
C SER A 434 23.81 -15.41 1.64
N SER A 435 23.71 -16.67 2.10
CA SER A 435 24.84 -17.37 2.70
C SER A 435 24.74 -18.89 2.57
N GLY A 436 25.20 -19.41 1.43
CA GLY A 436 25.44 -20.83 1.18
C GLY A 436 26.16 -21.00 -0.15
N PRO A 437 26.91 -22.09 -0.38
CA PRO A 437 27.40 -22.40 -1.72
C PRO A 437 26.21 -22.36 -2.67
N LEU A 438 26.37 -21.73 -3.85
CA LEU A 438 25.34 -21.76 -4.88
C LEU A 438 24.84 -23.20 -4.99
N PRO A 439 23.51 -23.43 -4.95
CA PRO A 439 22.99 -24.74 -5.24
C PRO A 439 23.66 -25.23 -6.55
N PRO A 440 24.21 -26.47 -6.62
CA PRO A 440 24.67 -27.03 -7.88
C PRO A 440 23.58 -26.81 -8.95
N SER A 441 23.95 -26.66 -10.23
CA SER A 441 23.03 -26.31 -11.33
C SER A 441 21.73 -27.14 -11.38
N ASP A 442 21.74 -28.33 -10.77
CA ASP A 442 20.61 -29.26 -10.63
C ASP A 442 19.68 -28.98 -9.42
N SER A 443 19.94 -27.91 -8.66
CA SER A 443 19.19 -27.49 -7.46
C SER A 443 18.76 -26.02 -7.51
N ALA A 444 18.59 -25.50 -8.73
CA ALA A 444 17.76 -24.31 -8.93
C ALA A 444 16.38 -24.59 -8.31
N GLN A 445 15.83 -23.62 -7.56
CA GLN A 445 14.46 -23.75 -7.08
C GLN A 445 13.55 -24.08 -8.27
N PRO A 446 12.62 -25.04 -8.11
CA PRO A 446 11.80 -25.49 -9.22
C PRO A 446 11.08 -24.27 -9.78
N LEU A 447 11.27 -24.02 -11.08
CA LEU A 447 10.48 -23.02 -11.79
C LEU A 447 9.00 -23.26 -11.47
N PRO A 448 8.18 -22.20 -11.45
CA PRO A 448 6.74 -22.38 -11.33
C PRO A 448 6.27 -23.34 -12.44
N PRO A 449 5.13 -24.04 -12.27
CA PRO A 449 4.58 -24.91 -13.31
C PRO A 449 4.44 -24.22 -14.68
N SER A 450 4.31 -22.90 -14.73
CA SER A 450 4.32 -22.10 -15.96
C SER A 450 5.65 -22.12 -16.74
N GLY A 451 6.76 -22.51 -16.10
CA GLY A 451 8.11 -22.49 -16.65
C GLY A 451 8.67 -21.08 -16.88
N SER A 452 8.04 -20.06 -16.31
CA SER A 452 8.44 -18.66 -16.52
C SER A 452 9.61 -18.27 -15.61
N THR A 453 10.56 -17.52 -16.17
CA THR A 453 11.67 -16.87 -15.46
C THR A 453 11.43 -15.37 -15.21
N GLN A 454 10.25 -14.87 -15.59
CA GLN A 454 9.89 -13.46 -15.54
C GLN A 454 9.16 -13.15 -14.22
N LEU A 455 9.13 -11.87 -13.85
CA LEU A 455 8.50 -11.37 -12.61
C LEU A 455 7.00 -11.13 -12.80
N GLU A 456 6.28 -12.22 -13.05
CA GLU A 456 4.85 -12.22 -13.36
C GLU A 456 3.99 -11.85 -12.15
N ALA A 457 4.28 -12.35 -10.95
CA ALA A 457 3.53 -12.00 -9.75
C ALA A 457 3.64 -10.49 -9.43
N GLU A 458 4.83 -9.92 -9.61
CA GLU A 458 5.08 -8.48 -9.48
C GLU A 458 4.36 -7.69 -10.58
N TYR A 459 4.26 -8.24 -11.80
CA TYR A 459 3.45 -7.69 -12.88
C TYR A 459 1.95 -7.72 -12.57
N LEU A 460 1.44 -8.80 -11.98
CA LEU A 460 0.03 -8.87 -11.57
C LEU A 460 -0.33 -7.74 -10.60
N LEU A 461 0.60 -7.33 -9.74
CA LEU A 461 0.44 -6.19 -8.83
C LEU A 461 0.62 -4.83 -9.50
N SER A 462 1.68 -4.65 -10.28
CA SER A 462 2.15 -3.33 -10.72
C SER A 462 1.67 -2.94 -12.12
N GLY A 463 1.50 -3.93 -13.00
CA GLY A 463 1.05 -3.75 -14.38
C GLY A 463 2.00 -2.95 -15.28
N LYS A 464 3.31 -3.00 -15.03
CA LYS A 464 4.33 -2.32 -15.84
C LYS A 464 4.85 -3.22 -16.96
N ASP A 465 5.40 -2.60 -17.99
CA ASP A 465 5.78 -3.30 -19.22
C ASP A 465 7.02 -4.20 -19.05
N ASN A 466 7.86 -3.94 -18.05
CA ASN A 466 9.13 -4.65 -17.82
C ASN A 466 9.32 -5.10 -16.36
N ASP A 467 10.11 -6.15 -16.17
CA ASP A 467 10.36 -6.78 -14.87
C ASP A 467 11.03 -5.82 -13.87
N TYR A 468 11.93 -4.95 -14.34
CA TYR A 468 12.59 -3.96 -13.47
C TYR A 468 11.58 -3.00 -12.83
N GLU A 469 10.65 -2.45 -13.62
CA GLU A 469 9.62 -1.52 -13.12
C GLU A 469 8.61 -2.23 -12.22
N ASN A 470 8.22 -3.46 -12.57
CA ASN A 470 7.32 -4.26 -11.74
C ASN A 470 7.93 -4.54 -10.36
N LEU A 471 9.20 -4.99 -10.30
CA LEU A 471 9.87 -5.22 -9.03
C LEU A 471 10.13 -3.91 -8.27
N SER A 472 10.49 -2.83 -8.97
CA SER A 472 10.73 -1.53 -8.35
C SER A 472 9.48 -0.98 -7.67
N GLU A 473 8.31 -1.16 -8.28
CA GLU A 473 7.04 -0.74 -7.70
C GLU A 473 6.66 -1.60 -6.48
N VAL A 474 6.86 -2.91 -6.54
CA VAL A 474 6.66 -3.79 -5.37
C VAL A 474 7.61 -3.43 -4.22
N VAL A 475 8.89 -3.16 -4.52
CA VAL A 475 9.87 -2.70 -3.52
C VAL A 475 9.46 -1.37 -2.91
N ARG A 476 8.94 -0.42 -3.70
CA ARG A 476 8.38 0.85 -3.18
C ARG A 476 7.24 0.57 -2.20
N ARG A 477 6.26 -0.24 -2.59
CA ARG A 477 5.12 -0.61 -1.74
C ARG A 477 5.55 -1.30 -0.45
N LEU A 478 6.56 -2.17 -0.52
CA LEU A 478 7.16 -2.78 0.67
C LEU A 478 7.79 -1.75 1.59
N VAL A 479 8.62 -0.84 1.08
CA VAL A 479 9.25 0.21 1.90
C VAL A 479 8.20 1.06 2.60
N LEU A 480 7.11 1.45 1.92
CA LEU A 480 6.04 2.25 2.52
C LEU A 480 5.29 1.51 3.63
N LEU A 481 4.88 0.26 3.36
CA LEU A 481 4.23 -0.56 4.37
C LEU A 481 5.15 -0.77 5.58
N ARG A 482 6.43 -1.07 5.34
CA ARG A 482 7.42 -1.25 6.41
C ARG A 482 7.69 0.04 7.17
N GLU A 483 7.79 1.19 6.51
CA GLU A 483 7.96 2.49 7.16
C GLU A 483 6.77 2.78 8.09
N LEU A 484 5.54 2.57 7.63
CA LEU A 484 4.35 2.72 8.46
C LEU A 484 4.39 1.80 9.69
N MET A 485 4.62 0.50 9.50
CA MET A 485 4.65 -0.45 10.63
C MET A 485 5.77 -0.15 11.62
N ASN A 486 6.94 0.27 11.12
CA ASN A 486 8.06 0.67 11.96
C ASN A 486 7.77 1.96 12.73
N LEU A 487 7.06 2.90 12.11
CA LEU A 487 6.64 4.15 12.75
C LEU A 487 5.61 3.91 13.85
N LEU A 488 4.59 3.08 13.60
CA LEU A 488 3.60 2.70 14.61
C LEU A 488 4.27 2.00 15.80
N PHE A 489 5.21 1.08 15.55
CA PHE A 489 6.01 0.47 16.61
C PHE A 489 6.77 1.51 17.44
N LEU A 490 7.40 2.49 16.78
CA LEU A 490 8.12 3.57 17.45
C LEU A 490 7.18 4.45 18.30
N TYR A 491 5.97 4.75 17.84
CA TYR A 491 4.99 5.53 18.62
C TYR A 491 4.47 4.78 19.86
N GLN A 492 4.28 3.47 19.74
CA GLN A 492 3.83 2.61 20.83
C GLN A 492 4.92 2.36 21.88
N THR A 493 6.20 2.51 21.53
CA THR A 493 7.33 2.11 22.39
C THR A 493 7.95 3.28 23.15
N PRO A 494 7.67 3.45 24.47
CA PRO A 494 8.13 4.60 25.23
C PRO A 494 9.66 4.65 25.39
N THR A 495 10.33 3.49 25.45
CA THR A 495 11.80 3.39 25.54
C THR A 495 12.47 3.95 24.27
N LYS A 496 11.97 3.61 23.09
CA LYS A 496 12.45 4.12 21.79
C LYS A 496 12.15 5.61 21.63
N ARG A 497 10.98 6.09 22.08
CA ARG A 497 10.66 7.53 22.11
C ARG A 497 11.61 8.31 23.01
N ALA A 498 11.89 7.79 24.21
CA ALA A 498 12.86 8.39 25.12
C ALA A 498 14.28 8.41 24.51
N ALA A 499 14.67 7.34 23.81
CA ALA A 499 15.94 7.28 23.09
C ALA A 499 16.03 8.33 21.98
N ALA A 500 14.98 8.50 21.17
CA ALA A 500 14.92 9.54 20.14
C ALA A 500 14.99 10.95 20.74
N ARG A 501 14.28 11.22 21.83
CA ARG A 501 14.37 12.51 22.55
C ARG A 501 15.77 12.75 23.12
N GLY A 502 16.37 11.73 23.72
CA GLY A 502 17.74 11.82 24.25
C GLY A 502 18.75 12.13 23.14
N PHE A 503 18.62 11.47 21.99
CA PHE A 503 19.45 11.71 20.81
C PHE A 503 19.27 13.11 20.23
N VAL A 504 18.05 13.63 20.16
CA VAL A 504 17.80 15.01 19.74
C VAL A 504 18.40 16.01 20.74
N THR A 505 18.27 15.73 22.04
CA THR A 505 18.84 16.56 23.10
C THR A 505 20.37 16.62 23.02
N THR A 506 21.04 15.50 22.74
CA THR A 506 22.49 15.49 22.52
C THR A 506 22.88 16.17 21.22
N MET A 507 22.10 15.98 20.14
CA MET A 507 22.29 16.66 18.85
C MET A 507 22.20 18.19 18.96
N LEU A 508 21.38 18.71 19.88
CA LEU A 508 21.26 20.13 20.17
C LEU A 508 22.32 20.66 21.15
N CYS A 509 23.20 19.80 21.68
CA CYS A 509 24.32 20.14 22.55
C CYS A 509 23.96 21.14 23.66
N VAL A 510 23.28 20.64 24.71
CA VAL A 510 23.00 21.31 26.00
C VAL A 510 21.74 22.19 26.06
N THR A 511 21.15 22.63 24.94
CA THR A 511 19.92 23.43 25.04
C THR A 511 18.69 22.60 25.39
N ALA A 512 18.07 22.91 26.53
CA ALA A 512 16.78 22.37 26.95
C ALA A 512 15.60 23.12 26.29
N ASN A 513 15.68 23.46 24.99
CA ASN A 513 14.55 24.09 24.30
C ASN A 513 13.50 23.03 23.94
N PRO A 514 12.35 22.99 24.65
CA PRO A 514 11.37 21.92 24.47
C PRO A 514 10.70 21.96 23.09
N ILE A 515 10.64 23.12 22.43
CA ILE A 515 10.02 23.25 21.09
C ILE A 515 10.88 22.53 20.05
N LEU A 516 12.19 22.80 20.02
CA LEU A 516 13.12 22.20 19.07
C LEU A 516 13.26 20.69 19.31
N ILE A 517 13.32 20.27 20.58
CA ILE A 517 13.41 18.85 20.94
C ILE A 517 12.19 18.09 20.41
N SER A 518 10.99 18.62 20.63
CA SER A 518 9.74 18.00 20.18
C SER A 518 9.68 17.86 18.65
N VAL A 519 9.92 18.93 17.89
CA VAL A 519 9.84 18.90 16.43
C VAL A 519 10.89 17.97 15.81
N LEU A 520 12.13 18.03 16.30
CA LEU A 520 13.20 17.18 15.78
C LEU A 520 13.01 15.71 16.19
N THR A 521 12.35 15.44 17.33
CA THR A 521 12.03 14.05 17.74
C THR A 521 11.10 13.41 16.73
N PHE A 522 10.03 14.10 16.29
CA PHE A 522 9.14 13.57 15.26
C PHE A 522 9.86 13.22 13.97
N PHE A 523 10.72 14.14 13.52
CA PHE A 523 11.50 13.98 12.32
C PHE A 523 12.44 12.77 12.44
N VAL A 524 13.16 12.65 13.56
CA VAL A 524 14.06 11.53 13.84
C VAL A 524 13.30 10.21 13.87
N LEU A 525 12.11 10.14 14.49
CA LEU A 525 11.29 8.92 14.50
C LEU A 525 10.90 8.49 13.07
N GLY A 526 10.50 9.43 12.22
CA GLY A 526 10.19 9.13 10.81
C GLY A 526 11.39 8.63 10.02
N VAL A 527 12.53 9.31 10.11
CA VAL A 527 13.76 8.90 9.42
C VAL A 527 14.27 7.57 9.96
N TRP A 528 14.08 7.30 11.26
CA TRP A 528 14.44 6.03 11.88
C TRP A 528 13.55 4.88 11.40
N ALA A 529 12.24 5.10 11.31
CA ALA A 529 11.29 4.14 10.74
C ALA A 529 11.63 3.81 9.27
N TYR A 530 11.91 4.84 8.47
CA TYR A 530 12.32 4.69 7.07
C TYR A 530 13.65 3.93 6.93
N GLY A 531 14.65 4.29 7.73
CA GLY A 531 15.94 3.59 7.75
C GLY A 531 15.81 2.11 8.10
N GLN A 532 14.96 1.77 9.08
CA GLN A 532 14.66 0.38 9.41
C GLN A 532 13.91 -0.31 8.27
N ALA A 533 12.97 0.37 7.61
CA ALA A 533 12.23 -0.17 6.47
C ALA A 533 13.16 -0.55 5.29
N LEU A 534 14.20 0.23 5.03
CA LEU A 534 15.22 -0.11 4.02
C LEU A 534 15.95 -1.41 4.37
N LEU A 535 16.30 -1.63 5.65
CA LEU A 535 16.94 -2.87 6.10
C LEU A 535 15.99 -4.06 6.04
N ASP A 536 14.73 -3.85 6.39
CA ASP A 536 13.69 -4.88 6.31
C ASP A 536 13.51 -5.35 4.86
N VAL A 537 13.43 -4.41 3.92
CA VAL A 537 13.25 -4.74 2.50
C VAL A 537 14.51 -5.37 1.91
N GLN A 538 15.70 -4.90 2.28
CA GLN A 538 16.96 -5.57 1.91
C GLN A 538 16.94 -7.03 2.39
N MET A 539 16.54 -7.26 3.65
CA MET A 539 16.44 -8.60 4.20
C MET A 539 15.43 -9.48 3.46
N LEU A 540 14.26 -8.95 3.09
CA LEU A 540 13.27 -9.68 2.30
C LEU A 540 13.78 -10.06 0.90
N LEU A 541 14.55 -9.16 0.25
CA LEU A 541 15.16 -9.42 -1.05
C LEU A 541 16.31 -10.46 -0.99
N GLU A 542 16.88 -10.68 0.19
CA GLU A 542 17.94 -11.66 0.47
C GLU A 542 17.42 -13.00 1.04
N ASN A 543 16.13 -13.28 0.85
CA ASN A 543 15.43 -14.48 1.34
C ASN A 543 15.29 -14.57 2.86
N GLY A 544 15.45 -13.43 3.53
CA GLY A 544 15.14 -13.27 4.92
C GLY A 544 13.62 -13.10 5.16
N ARG A 545 13.28 -12.91 6.43
CA ARG A 545 11.91 -12.77 6.92
C ARG A 545 11.88 -11.64 7.92
N VAL A 546 10.76 -10.91 7.93
CA VAL A 546 10.59 -9.73 8.76
C VAL A 546 9.21 -9.78 9.41
N PRO A 547 9.11 -9.60 10.74
CA PRO A 547 7.81 -9.59 11.43
C PRO A 547 6.96 -8.43 10.94
N PHE A 548 5.64 -8.62 10.84
CA PHE A 548 4.73 -7.58 10.35
C PHE A 548 4.82 -6.30 11.21
N LEU A 549 4.80 -6.44 12.54
CA LEU A 549 5.11 -5.38 13.50
C LEU A 549 6.38 -5.77 14.27
N HIS A 550 7.34 -4.87 14.41
CA HIS A 550 8.54 -5.14 15.19
C HIS A 550 8.26 -5.24 16.70
N THR A 551 9.12 -5.98 17.37
CA THR A 551 9.34 -5.98 18.82
C THR A 551 10.68 -5.32 19.16
N GLU A 552 10.95 -5.05 20.44
CA GLU A 552 12.25 -4.52 20.88
C GLU A 552 13.44 -5.40 20.46
N GLU A 553 13.25 -6.73 20.37
CA GLU A 553 14.30 -7.67 19.95
C GLU A 553 14.55 -7.64 18.44
N SER A 554 13.50 -7.50 17.64
CA SER A 554 13.60 -7.51 16.17
C SER A 554 13.96 -6.15 15.56
N PHE A 555 13.73 -5.05 16.29
CA PHE A 555 14.07 -3.70 15.83
C PHE A 555 15.58 -3.45 16.01
N ARG A 556 16.34 -3.62 14.92
CA ARG A 556 17.80 -3.63 14.96
C ARG A 556 18.43 -2.25 14.90
N LEU A 557 17.95 -1.37 14.01
CA LEU A 557 18.68 -0.16 13.66
C LEU A 557 18.84 0.77 14.87
N SER A 558 20.07 1.11 15.22
CA SER A 558 20.35 2.13 16.23
C SER A 558 20.41 3.54 15.61
N LEU A 559 20.27 4.58 16.42
CA LEU A 559 20.39 5.98 15.96
C LEU A 559 21.81 6.32 15.50
N GLU A 560 22.83 5.65 16.04
CA GLU A 560 24.22 5.79 15.61
C GLU A 560 24.43 5.19 14.21
N GLU A 561 23.91 3.98 13.99
CA GLU A 561 23.91 3.35 12.66
C GLU A 561 23.10 4.17 11.66
N LEU A 562 21.96 4.75 12.06
CA LEU A 562 21.16 5.63 11.20
C LEU A 562 21.97 6.84 10.71
N LEU A 563 22.73 7.49 11.59
CA LEU A 563 23.64 8.57 11.21
C LEU A 563 24.75 8.07 10.28
N TRP A 564 25.32 6.90 10.57
CA TRP A 564 26.34 6.29 9.73
C TRP A 564 25.83 6.02 8.32
N MET A 565 24.61 5.48 8.16
CA MET A 565 23.97 5.27 6.85
C MET A 565 23.89 6.57 6.04
N GLY A 566 23.52 7.67 6.70
CA GLY A 566 23.46 8.98 6.06
C GLY A 566 24.81 9.55 5.62
N LYS A 567 25.89 9.19 6.33
CA LYS A 567 27.26 9.62 6.04
C LYS A 567 27.91 8.79 4.94
N GLU A 568 27.91 7.47 5.08
CA GLU A 568 28.53 6.54 4.14
C GLU A 568 27.68 6.30 2.89
N LYS A 569 26.39 6.67 2.93
CA LYS A 569 25.42 6.47 1.85
C LYS A 569 25.26 5.00 1.46
N SER A 570 25.42 4.11 2.44
CA SER A 570 25.35 2.66 2.31
C SER A 570 24.48 2.06 3.41
N LEU A 571 23.83 0.94 3.12
CA LEU A 571 23.15 0.14 4.14
C LEU A 571 24.17 -0.73 4.88
N PRO A 572 24.04 -0.88 6.21
CA PRO A 572 24.76 -1.91 6.92
C PRO A 572 24.38 -3.29 6.37
N PRO A 573 25.27 -4.29 6.49
CA PRO A 573 24.95 -5.65 6.08
C PRO A 573 23.68 -6.13 6.78
N SER A 574 22.84 -6.84 6.03
CA SER A 574 21.63 -7.47 6.54
C SER A 574 21.95 -8.32 7.77
N GLY A 575 21.08 -8.23 8.77
CA GLY A 575 21.18 -9.06 9.97
C GLY A 575 20.65 -10.44 9.65
N GLY A 576 20.87 -11.42 10.53
CA GLY A 576 20.26 -12.73 10.37
C GLY A 576 18.73 -12.67 10.19
N THR A 577 18.16 -13.75 9.67
CA THR A 577 16.72 -13.92 9.43
C THR A 577 15.92 -13.85 10.74
N TRP A 578 14.85 -13.05 10.78
CA TRP A 578 13.92 -13.02 11.91
C TRP A 578 12.78 -14.03 11.73
N GLN A 579 12.03 -14.29 12.79
CA GLN A 579 10.70 -14.91 12.65
C GLN A 579 9.74 -13.87 12.07
N GLY A 580 8.92 -14.26 11.10
CA GLY A 580 7.93 -13.37 10.52
C GLY A 580 7.53 -13.72 9.10
N LEU A 581 7.12 -12.69 8.36
CA LEU A 581 6.62 -12.81 7.01
C LEU A 581 7.77 -12.87 6.01
N SER A 582 7.67 -13.79 5.06
CA SER A 582 8.55 -13.86 3.90
C SER A 582 8.14 -12.86 2.81
N TYR A 583 8.99 -12.62 1.81
CA TYR A 583 8.65 -11.81 0.64
C TYR A 583 7.34 -12.29 -0.02
N GLN A 584 7.17 -13.61 -0.17
CA GLN A 584 5.96 -14.21 -0.73
C GLN A 584 4.71 -13.93 0.12
N ASP A 585 4.83 -13.88 1.45
CA ASP A 585 3.71 -13.52 2.33
C ASP A 585 3.30 -12.07 2.17
N TYR A 586 4.24 -11.14 1.97
CA TYR A 586 3.92 -9.76 1.63
C TYR A 586 3.26 -9.63 0.25
N LEU A 587 3.73 -10.37 -0.76
CA LEU A 587 3.04 -10.45 -2.05
C LEU A 587 1.60 -10.95 -1.89
N ARG A 588 1.37 -11.93 -1.01
CA ARG A 588 0.02 -12.43 -0.70
C ARG A 588 -0.89 -11.33 -0.14
N ILE A 589 -0.39 -10.53 0.80
CA ILE A 589 -1.12 -9.38 1.36
C ILE A 589 -1.45 -8.35 0.27
N PHE A 590 -0.49 -8.03 -0.61
CA PHE A 590 -0.72 -7.07 -1.68
C PHE A 590 -1.69 -7.59 -2.75
N LEU A 591 -1.59 -8.86 -3.15
CA LEU A 591 -2.50 -9.46 -4.14
C LEU A 591 -3.93 -9.48 -3.61
N PHE A 592 -4.11 -9.80 -2.34
CA PHE A 592 -5.41 -9.73 -1.69
C PHE A 592 -5.96 -8.30 -1.66
N GLY A 593 -5.14 -7.32 -1.28
CA GLY A 593 -5.53 -5.91 -1.26
C GLY A 593 -5.91 -5.36 -2.65
N GLU A 594 -5.14 -5.69 -3.69
CA GLU A 594 -5.47 -5.32 -5.08
C GLU A 594 -6.73 -6.03 -5.58
N GLY A 595 -6.90 -7.31 -5.25
CA GLY A 595 -8.10 -8.06 -5.61
C GLY A 595 -9.38 -7.49 -4.98
N LEU A 596 -9.31 -7.06 -3.71
CA LEU A 596 -10.43 -6.37 -3.05
C LEU A 596 -10.81 -5.04 -3.72
N ARG A 597 -9.86 -4.35 -4.38
CA ARG A 597 -10.10 -3.10 -5.10
C ARG A 597 -10.64 -3.34 -6.51
N GLY A 598 -10.17 -4.38 -7.18
CA GLY A 598 -10.53 -4.68 -8.57
C GLY A 598 -9.89 -5.95 -9.09
N GLN A 599 -10.44 -7.11 -8.71
CA GLN A 599 -9.96 -8.42 -9.15
C GLN A 599 -9.99 -8.60 -10.69
N ASP A 600 -10.89 -7.92 -11.40
CA ASP A 600 -10.95 -7.87 -12.88
C ASP A 600 -9.59 -7.56 -13.50
N LEU A 601 -8.88 -6.57 -12.93
CA LEU A 601 -7.59 -6.11 -13.43
C LEU A 601 -6.50 -7.16 -13.21
N VAL A 602 -6.51 -7.82 -12.05
CA VAL A 602 -5.56 -8.90 -11.74
C VAL A 602 -5.77 -10.08 -12.68
N LEU A 603 -7.02 -10.50 -12.90
CA LEU A 603 -7.36 -11.57 -13.85
C LEU A 603 -6.99 -11.20 -15.29
N HIS A 604 -7.24 -9.96 -15.72
CA HIS A 604 -6.83 -9.50 -17.04
C HIS A 604 -5.30 -9.60 -17.22
N ARG A 605 -4.52 -9.21 -16.21
CA ARG A 605 -3.06 -9.36 -16.22
C ARG A 605 -2.62 -10.83 -16.24
N MET A 606 -3.34 -11.71 -15.53
CA MET A 606 -3.11 -13.16 -15.62
C MET A 606 -3.27 -13.68 -17.04
N GLN A 607 -4.36 -13.31 -17.73
CA GLN A 607 -4.60 -13.73 -19.12
C GLN A 607 -3.45 -13.30 -20.04
N ILE A 608 -2.95 -12.06 -19.90
CA ILE A 608 -1.79 -11.57 -20.67
C ILE A 608 -0.55 -12.42 -20.40
N ALA A 609 -0.22 -12.67 -19.12
CA ALA A 609 0.96 -13.45 -18.75
C ALA A 609 0.87 -14.91 -19.24
N MET A 610 -0.29 -15.55 -19.08
CA MET A 610 -0.56 -16.91 -19.59
C MET A 610 -0.44 -16.98 -21.11
N GLN A 611 -1.11 -16.08 -21.84
CA GLN A 611 -1.08 -16.04 -23.30
C GLN A 611 0.35 -15.86 -23.83
N ARG A 612 1.13 -14.96 -23.21
CA ARG A 612 2.53 -14.74 -23.56
C ARG A 612 3.36 -16.02 -23.39
N ASN A 613 3.22 -16.69 -22.26
CA ASN A 613 3.99 -17.89 -21.97
C ASN A 613 3.66 -19.04 -22.90
N LEU A 614 2.39 -19.19 -23.27
CA LEU A 614 1.94 -20.23 -24.20
C LEU A 614 2.36 -19.95 -25.64
N ARG A 615 2.38 -18.67 -26.07
CA ARG A 615 2.89 -18.27 -27.40
C ARG A 615 4.37 -18.61 -27.62
N LYS A 616 5.17 -18.77 -26.55
CA LYS A 616 6.59 -19.16 -26.66
C LYS A 616 6.80 -20.64 -26.96
N VAL A 617 5.77 -21.48 -26.82
CA VAL A 617 5.88 -22.95 -26.93
C VAL A 617 5.68 -23.43 -28.38
N GLY A 618 5.07 -22.64 -29.26
CA GLY A 618 4.79 -23.00 -30.66
C GLY A 618 5.81 -22.43 -31.65
N GLU A 619 6.28 -23.25 -32.59
CA GLU A 619 7.19 -22.84 -33.68
C GLU A 619 6.45 -22.14 -34.84
N ASP A 620 5.15 -22.38 -35.00
CA ASP A 620 4.34 -21.86 -36.12
C ASP A 620 3.70 -20.50 -35.79
N ALA A 621 4.15 -19.44 -36.46
CA ALA A 621 3.60 -18.08 -36.30
C ALA A 621 2.10 -17.96 -36.67
N SER A 622 1.58 -18.86 -37.49
CA SER A 622 0.17 -18.96 -37.88
C SER A 622 -0.69 -19.73 -36.88
N ARG A 623 -0.08 -20.42 -35.90
CA ARG A 623 -0.69 -21.20 -34.80
C ARG A 623 -0.38 -20.65 -33.41
N ARG A 624 -0.22 -19.33 -33.31
CA ARG A 624 -0.03 -18.68 -32.02
C ARG A 624 -1.29 -18.81 -31.18
N PHE A 625 -1.13 -19.38 -30.00
CA PHE A 625 -2.16 -19.43 -28.96
C PHE A 625 -2.76 -18.06 -28.71
N GLY A 626 -4.10 -18.01 -28.63
CA GLY A 626 -4.86 -16.82 -28.26
C GLY A 626 -5.89 -17.17 -27.20
N PHE A 627 -5.87 -16.46 -26.08
CA PHE A 627 -6.80 -16.72 -24.97
C PHE A 627 -8.26 -16.42 -25.39
N SER A 628 -8.45 -15.51 -26.35
CA SER A 628 -9.73 -15.22 -27.01
C SER A 628 -10.28 -16.33 -27.92
N HIS A 629 -9.46 -17.35 -28.19
CA HIS A 629 -9.80 -18.50 -29.03
C HIS A 629 -9.99 -19.77 -28.20
N CYS A 630 -10.02 -19.66 -26.87
CA CYS A 630 -10.25 -20.79 -25.98
C CYS A 630 -11.72 -20.85 -25.56
N LEU A 631 -12.43 -21.87 -26.02
CA LEU A 631 -13.77 -22.18 -25.56
C LEU A 631 -13.76 -22.76 -24.17
N TYR A 632 -14.61 -22.18 -23.34
CA TYR A 632 -14.99 -22.67 -22.05
C TYR A 632 -16.28 -23.49 -22.09
N GLY A 633 -17.19 -23.14 -22.99
CA GLY A 633 -18.43 -23.86 -23.25
C GLY A 633 -19.03 -23.50 -24.60
N VAL A 634 -19.87 -24.37 -25.12
CA VAL A 634 -20.57 -24.16 -26.39
C VAL A 634 -21.95 -24.81 -26.36
N SER A 635 -22.89 -24.23 -27.10
CA SER A 635 -24.18 -24.86 -27.39
C SER A 635 -24.33 -25.13 -28.87
N ALA A 636 -24.66 -26.38 -29.21
CA ALA A 636 -24.85 -26.84 -30.57
C ALA A 636 -26.28 -27.35 -30.78
N THR A 637 -26.83 -27.07 -31.96
CA THR A 637 -28.08 -27.64 -32.47
C THR A 637 -27.76 -28.52 -33.66
N ALA A 638 -28.33 -29.72 -33.68
CA ALA A 638 -28.20 -30.68 -34.77
C ALA A 638 -29.57 -30.92 -35.41
N ASP A 639 -29.70 -30.61 -36.70
CA ASP A 639 -30.92 -30.80 -37.47
C ASP A 639 -30.90 -32.17 -38.16
N LEU A 640 -31.58 -33.16 -37.58
CA LEU A 640 -31.53 -34.53 -38.07
C LEU A 640 -32.71 -34.84 -38.97
N SER A 641 -32.46 -35.58 -40.05
CA SER A 641 -33.52 -36.14 -40.89
C SER A 641 -33.60 -37.67 -40.76
N SER A 642 -34.82 -38.19 -40.68
CA SER A 642 -35.10 -39.61 -40.44
C SER A 642 -36.28 -40.09 -41.27
N ARG A 643 -36.35 -41.40 -41.53
CA ARG A 643 -37.46 -42.03 -42.26
C ARG A 643 -38.35 -42.89 -41.37
N HIS A 644 -39.60 -43.07 -41.79
CA HIS A 644 -40.55 -43.97 -41.14
C HIS A 644 -40.40 -45.42 -41.62
N ILE A 645 -39.88 -46.31 -40.76
CA ILE A 645 -39.63 -47.71 -41.14
C ILE A 645 -40.94 -48.48 -41.34
N LEU A 646 -41.91 -48.33 -40.43
CA LEU A 646 -43.15 -49.10 -40.47
C LEU A 646 -44.15 -48.57 -41.52
N ALA A 647 -44.03 -47.30 -41.92
CA ALA A 647 -44.84 -46.71 -42.99
C ALA A 647 -44.34 -47.08 -44.39
N GLU A 648 -43.05 -47.37 -44.54
CA GLU A 648 -42.41 -47.74 -45.81
C GLU A 648 -42.41 -49.25 -46.10
N GLN A 649 -42.93 -50.10 -45.19
CA GLN A 649 -43.06 -51.52 -45.48
C GLN A 649 -43.90 -51.72 -46.76
N ARG A 650 -43.42 -52.60 -47.65
CA ARG A 650 -43.99 -52.86 -48.99
C ARG A 650 -45.52 -53.00 -49.01
N ILE A 651 -46.12 -53.54 -47.95
CA ILE A 651 -47.57 -53.73 -47.81
C ILE A 651 -48.31 -52.39 -47.65
N VAL A 652 -47.77 -51.46 -46.87
CA VAL A 652 -48.34 -50.11 -46.66
C VAL A 652 -48.05 -49.21 -47.86
N ALA A 653 -46.87 -49.32 -48.45
CA ALA A 653 -46.49 -48.60 -49.67
C ALA A 653 -47.38 -48.98 -50.88
N LEU A 654 -47.73 -50.28 -51.03
CA LEU A 654 -48.66 -50.79 -52.05
C LEU A 654 -50.08 -50.19 -51.93
N LEU A 655 -50.51 -49.84 -50.71
CA LEU A 655 -51.84 -49.25 -50.45
C LEU A 655 -51.89 -47.74 -50.71
N ARG A 656 -50.75 -47.04 -50.69
CA ARG A 656 -50.69 -45.57 -50.69
C ARG A 656 -50.34 -44.90 -52.02
N GLY A 657 -49.83 -45.65 -53.01
CA GLY A 657 -49.75 -45.17 -54.39
C GLY A 657 -48.98 -43.86 -54.61
N LYS A 658 -47.73 -43.78 -54.15
CA LYS A 658 -46.59 -43.00 -54.71
C LYS A 658 -45.44 -43.00 -53.69
N ASN A 659 -44.22 -43.18 -54.18
CA ASN A 659 -42.97 -43.15 -53.42
C ASN A 659 -42.51 -41.69 -53.22
N ASP A 660 -43.05 -40.97 -52.25
CA ASP A 660 -42.28 -39.90 -51.61
C ASP A 660 -41.71 -40.49 -50.32
N GLU A 661 -40.38 -40.49 -50.18
CA GLU A 661 -39.72 -40.80 -48.91
C GLU A 661 -40.26 -39.82 -47.88
N GLN A 662 -41.17 -40.27 -47.00
CA GLN A 662 -41.69 -39.43 -45.92
C GLN A 662 -40.61 -39.35 -44.83
N SER A 663 -39.63 -38.47 -45.05
CA SER A 663 -38.68 -38.09 -44.03
C SER A 663 -39.31 -37.09 -43.08
N TYR A 664 -39.12 -37.29 -41.78
CA TYR A 664 -39.38 -36.28 -40.77
C TYR A 664 -38.05 -35.73 -40.26
N SER A 665 -38.01 -34.43 -39.97
CA SER A 665 -36.88 -33.79 -39.31
C SER A 665 -37.18 -33.51 -37.85
N PHE A 666 -36.13 -33.46 -37.04
CA PHE A 666 -36.19 -32.98 -35.67
C PHE A 666 -34.84 -32.38 -35.28
N ALA A 667 -34.89 -31.29 -34.53
CA ALA A 667 -33.70 -30.65 -33.97
C ALA A 667 -33.39 -31.25 -32.59
N LEU A 668 -32.11 -31.49 -32.33
CA LEU A 668 -31.57 -31.79 -31.01
C LEU A 668 -30.67 -30.65 -30.57
N ARG A 669 -30.64 -30.37 -29.28
CA ARG A 669 -29.77 -29.34 -28.71
C ARG A 669 -28.91 -29.96 -27.63
N SER A 670 -27.62 -29.68 -27.68
CA SER A 670 -26.67 -30.02 -26.64
C SER A 670 -25.88 -28.80 -26.24
N SER A 671 -25.55 -28.69 -24.96
CA SER A 671 -24.70 -27.63 -24.44
C SER A 671 -23.71 -28.24 -23.48
N TYR A 672 -22.44 -27.92 -23.67
CA TYR A 672 -21.37 -28.40 -22.82
C TYR A 672 -20.55 -27.21 -22.32
N ARG A 673 -20.11 -27.29 -21.06
CA ARG A 673 -19.22 -26.33 -20.40
C ARG A 673 -18.31 -27.13 -19.48
N TYR A 674 -17.03 -26.77 -19.37
CA TYR A 674 -16.09 -27.52 -18.50
C TYR A 674 -16.56 -27.57 -17.04
N LYS A 675 -17.14 -26.48 -16.53
CA LYS A 675 -17.96 -26.50 -15.32
C LYS A 675 -19.36 -26.98 -15.63
N ASN A 676 -19.66 -28.20 -15.21
CA ASN A 676 -21.04 -28.68 -15.16
C ASN A 676 -21.76 -27.98 -14.02
N ASP A 677 -22.68 -27.07 -14.33
CA ASP A 677 -23.74 -26.65 -13.41
C ASP A 677 -24.74 -27.82 -13.23
N THR A 678 -24.25 -28.95 -12.72
CA THR A 678 -25.07 -30.07 -12.26
C THR A 678 -24.86 -30.22 -10.76
N MET A 679 -25.52 -29.33 -10.02
CA MET A 679 -26.06 -29.60 -8.70
C MET A 679 -27.56 -29.38 -8.74
#